data_AF-A2FYU0-F1
#
_entry.id   AF-A2FYU0-F1
#
_cell.length_a   1.000
_cell.length_b   1.000
_cell.length_c   1.000
_cell.angle_alpha   90.00
_cell.angle_beta   90.00
_cell.angle_gamma   90.00
#
_symmetry.space_group_name_H-M   'P 1'
#
loop_
_entity.id
_entity.type
_entity.pdbx_description
1 polymer ?
#
loop_
_entity_poly.entity_id
_entity_poly.type
_entity_poly.pdbx_seq_one_letter_code
_entity_poly.pdbx_strand_id
1 'polypeptide(L)'
;MTINYNSFGNISHLSQLFIHSNDSITLYSNAFQNCAILEEVIIQCNGNLVIDYKSFNNCENLKRIDFSSNGSMTIKNYAYSNQNNQYSPFYNCNNLESIILYSNNTMIIQNYIFYQNPSLYSVNITSLSSINLYSYSFYTCTNLTNLIVSSQSSTYIGQNAFINCYNISNLTINSFGSLTIDNSAFSALNSLTSLSLQSDNPIQLNSYSFSSCSNLIETIIRCNGNLNINYRAFYNCQSLKRIDFESNGMISIKYSESNNYNSPFYLCNKLETLHLYSKDELSIQYPFYGNPSLYSVEIKSDSIITLYSSIFYNCFNLTYVTISEGYRTISYSSFYSCYNLQSFTVPSTVTAIRSSAFYNCTGLIEFNFIKSSSSVSLDSDAFTSSKAVNIFIGRVISSTDYLPWRESAKSIKFDYISNIPSSAFKSWVNLELIDIGPAILTLEADTFCSASLLKTLIFRDTQMPILLGNNSFNTSLQIETLVIHRPINLDQIQNGKQFKNISIANVADILDNQFFSSPNLSFLSLGRGIRSIGDSCFYSSNITEIDMIRCVDLRSIGNEAFKSCQLLEKVILRPSLESLGDSCFEQCPSLYYIPLPKQITFIGERCFASCYKLRDVVIPPQLANIRESTFMSTAIERIKLEYGTFVDPDAFRNCTSLRIVEIFDHCTLYKDSFRLCNNIENVVFYEYVTIYEGSFEQMGNVSYYGLVDYWSIGTYDELHSLNIQKINVVPGYVSTKYADIDVNFINITSSEFTYSQPANPSEPSNPTTPVPVPKPERKPCSEIPYYSQLRRINNRKR
;
A
#
# COMPACT_ATOMS: atom_id res chain seq x y z
N MET A 1 -1.18 -35.21 63.01
CA MET A 1 0.14 -35.60 63.56
C MET A 1 0.93 -34.35 63.93
N THR A 2 1.57 -34.32 65.09
CA THR A 2 2.46 -33.22 65.51
C THR A 2 3.88 -33.76 65.71
N ILE A 3 4.87 -33.03 65.21
CA ILE A 3 6.29 -33.32 65.41
C ILE A 3 6.83 -32.23 66.34
N ASN A 4 7.05 -32.61 67.59
CA ASN A 4 7.46 -31.69 68.64
C ASN A 4 9.00 -31.52 68.65
N TYR A 5 9.46 -30.63 69.53
CA TYR A 5 10.87 -30.38 69.81
C TYR A 5 11.72 -31.67 69.85
N ASN A 6 12.80 -31.69 69.07
CA ASN A 6 13.84 -32.73 69.08
C ASN A 6 13.31 -34.17 68.91
N SER A 7 12.24 -34.37 68.12
CA SER A 7 11.58 -35.68 67.97
C SER A 7 12.50 -36.77 67.39
N PHE A 8 13.52 -36.39 66.62
CA PHE A 8 14.43 -37.32 65.93
C PHE A 8 15.88 -37.25 66.40
N GLY A 9 16.22 -36.38 67.36
CA GLY A 9 17.62 -36.06 67.69
C GLY A 9 18.44 -37.20 68.30
N ASN A 10 17.81 -38.29 68.72
CA ASN A 10 18.50 -39.50 69.19
C ASN A 10 18.87 -40.49 68.07
N ILE A 11 18.46 -40.22 66.81
CA ILE A 11 18.72 -41.11 65.67
C ILE A 11 19.96 -40.62 64.93
N SER A 12 21.14 -41.01 65.43
CA SER A 12 22.46 -40.55 64.95
C SER A 12 22.82 -40.95 63.51
N HIS A 13 21.98 -41.74 62.83
CA HIS A 13 22.20 -42.23 61.45
C HIS A 13 21.04 -41.87 60.50
N LEU A 14 20.14 -40.96 60.89
CA LEU A 14 19.01 -40.54 60.07
C LEU A 14 19.45 -39.64 58.91
N SER A 15 19.75 -40.24 57.76
CA SER A 15 20.08 -39.50 56.52
C SER A 15 18.87 -39.20 55.64
N GLN A 16 17.79 -39.98 55.74
CA GLN A 16 16.57 -39.79 54.96
C GLN A 16 15.35 -40.00 55.83
N LEU A 17 14.32 -39.16 55.65
CA LEU A 17 13.06 -39.29 56.38
C LEU A 17 11.86 -39.15 55.44
N PHE A 18 10.97 -40.13 55.48
CA PHE A 18 9.68 -40.12 54.79
C PHE A 18 8.54 -40.16 55.81
N ILE A 19 7.63 -39.18 55.75
CA ILE A 19 6.46 -39.08 56.61
C ILE A 19 5.20 -39.04 55.76
N HIS A 20 4.28 -39.97 55.99
CA HIS A 20 2.96 -39.99 55.37
C HIS A 20 1.87 -39.99 56.44
N SER A 21 0.86 -39.13 56.29
CA SER A 21 -0.25 -38.99 57.25
C SER A 21 -1.59 -38.74 56.54
N ASN A 22 -2.64 -39.44 56.96
CA ASN A 22 -4.01 -39.14 56.53
C ASN A 22 -4.58 -37.87 57.18
N ASP A 23 -3.93 -37.36 58.23
CA ASP A 23 -4.31 -36.11 58.92
C ASP A 23 -3.30 -35.00 58.64
N SER A 24 -3.64 -33.77 59.05
CA SER A 24 -2.73 -32.62 59.05
C SER A 24 -1.43 -32.91 59.80
N ILE A 25 -0.31 -32.36 59.32
CA ILE A 25 1.00 -32.42 59.95
C ILE A 25 1.42 -31.01 60.40
N THR A 26 1.85 -30.89 61.65
CA THR A 26 2.48 -29.67 62.18
C THR A 26 3.88 -30.00 62.71
N LEU A 27 4.91 -29.36 62.16
CA LEU A 27 6.27 -29.37 62.69
C LEU A 27 6.44 -28.16 63.58
N TYR A 28 6.66 -28.38 64.87
CA TYR A 28 6.95 -27.31 65.82
C TYR A 28 8.42 -26.90 65.80
N SER A 29 8.71 -25.78 66.43
CA SER A 29 10.06 -25.24 66.52
C SER A 29 11.08 -26.26 67.04
N ASN A 30 12.22 -26.34 66.35
CA ASN A 30 13.33 -27.27 66.60
C ASN A 30 12.91 -28.75 66.57
N ALA A 31 11.90 -29.12 65.77
CA ALA A 31 11.48 -30.50 65.57
C ALA A 31 12.63 -31.45 65.17
N PHE A 32 13.56 -30.96 64.34
CA PHE A 32 14.73 -31.68 63.83
C PHE A 32 16.04 -31.24 64.47
N GLN A 33 15.98 -30.79 65.73
CA GLN A 33 17.21 -30.48 66.45
C GLN A 33 18.15 -31.71 66.46
N ASN A 34 19.45 -31.44 66.35
CA ASN A 34 20.52 -32.45 66.30
C ASN A 34 20.47 -33.43 65.10
N CYS A 35 19.70 -33.14 64.06
CA CYS A 35 19.63 -33.96 62.84
C CYS A 35 20.61 -33.46 61.75
N ALA A 36 21.87 -33.18 62.10
CA ALA A 36 22.84 -32.54 61.20
C ALA A 36 23.18 -33.37 59.94
N ILE A 37 23.07 -34.69 60.00
CA ILE A 37 23.36 -35.62 58.90
C ILE A 37 22.18 -35.88 57.95
N LEU A 38 21.00 -35.32 58.26
CA LEU A 38 19.79 -35.51 57.47
C LEU A 38 19.99 -34.88 56.08
N GLU A 39 19.88 -35.68 55.02
CA GLU A 39 20.09 -35.26 53.63
C GLU A 39 18.77 -35.05 52.87
N GLU A 40 17.72 -35.82 53.18
CA GLU A 40 16.44 -35.76 52.47
C GLU A 40 15.24 -35.87 53.41
N VAL A 41 14.24 -35.01 53.18
CA VAL A 41 12.98 -35.04 53.91
C VAL A 41 11.81 -34.98 52.95
N ILE A 42 10.96 -36.01 53.01
CA ILE A 42 9.73 -36.12 52.24
C ILE A 42 8.55 -36.17 53.20
N ILE A 43 7.60 -35.24 53.07
CA ILE A 43 6.40 -35.15 53.91
C ILE A 43 5.17 -35.11 53.03
N GLN A 44 4.22 -36.02 53.27
CA GLN A 44 2.95 -36.10 52.57
C GLN A 44 1.80 -36.16 53.58
N CYS A 45 0.81 -35.27 53.45
CA CYS A 45 -0.40 -35.34 54.25
C CYS A 45 -1.69 -35.06 53.48
N ASN A 46 -2.79 -35.72 53.88
CA ASN A 46 -4.12 -35.39 53.33
C ASN A 46 -4.71 -34.11 53.95
N GLY A 47 -4.30 -33.75 55.17
CA GLY A 47 -4.68 -32.50 55.82
C GLY A 47 -3.73 -31.34 55.51
N ASN A 48 -3.72 -30.32 56.38
CA ASN A 48 -2.84 -29.16 56.25
C ASN A 48 -1.41 -29.50 56.67
N LEU A 49 -0.42 -28.90 56.00
CA LEU A 49 0.99 -28.95 56.42
C LEU A 49 1.43 -27.59 56.99
N VAL A 50 1.85 -27.58 58.24
CA VAL A 50 2.41 -26.39 58.90
C VAL A 50 3.84 -26.66 59.31
N ILE A 51 4.78 -25.90 58.77
CA ILE A 51 6.19 -25.89 59.19
C ILE A 51 6.40 -24.64 60.03
N ASP A 52 6.67 -24.80 61.33
CA ASP A 52 6.90 -23.67 62.22
C ASP A 52 8.36 -23.17 62.16
N TYR A 53 8.62 -21.98 62.69
CA TYR A 53 9.95 -21.38 62.70
C TYR A 53 11.00 -22.30 63.36
N LYS A 54 12.25 -22.29 62.86
CA LYS A 54 13.36 -23.16 63.31
C LYS A 54 13.12 -24.68 63.24
N SER A 55 12.11 -25.18 62.50
CA SER A 55 11.82 -26.63 62.46
C SER A 55 13.01 -27.51 62.04
N PHE A 56 13.81 -27.08 61.05
CA PHE A 56 15.01 -27.75 60.51
C PHE A 56 16.31 -26.98 60.83
N ASN A 57 16.31 -26.20 61.91
CA ASN A 57 17.46 -25.40 62.30
C ASN A 57 18.74 -26.26 62.46
N ASN A 58 19.83 -25.86 61.79
CA ASN A 58 21.13 -26.55 61.76
C ASN A 58 21.11 -27.99 61.17
N CYS A 59 20.18 -28.29 60.25
CA CYS A 59 20.26 -29.50 59.43
C CYS A 59 21.26 -29.28 58.27
N GLU A 60 22.57 -29.24 58.61
CA GLU A 60 23.64 -28.80 57.70
C GLU A 60 23.77 -29.64 56.42
N ASN A 61 23.52 -30.96 56.48
CA ASN A 61 23.61 -31.85 55.31
C ASN A 61 22.33 -31.93 54.47
N LEU A 62 21.27 -31.19 54.82
CA LEU A 62 19.98 -31.28 54.14
C LEU A 62 20.12 -30.79 52.70
N LYS A 63 19.91 -31.68 51.73
CA LYS A 63 20.02 -31.43 50.28
C LYS A 63 18.66 -31.34 49.61
N ARG A 64 17.67 -32.10 50.05
CA ARG A 64 16.36 -32.17 49.37
C ARG A 64 15.18 -32.12 50.32
N ILE A 65 14.19 -31.32 49.92
CA ILE A 65 12.89 -31.23 50.56
C ILE A 65 11.79 -31.51 49.53
N ASP A 66 10.87 -32.40 49.87
CA ASP A 66 9.68 -32.71 49.08
C ASP A 66 8.44 -32.73 49.98
N PHE A 67 7.65 -31.65 49.95
CA PHE A 67 6.47 -31.49 50.78
C PHE A 67 5.20 -31.46 49.94
N SER A 68 4.23 -32.31 50.29
CA SER A 68 2.94 -32.42 49.62
C SER A 68 1.78 -32.43 50.62
N SER A 69 0.76 -31.63 50.34
CA SER A 69 -0.42 -31.46 51.19
C SER A 69 -1.69 -31.44 50.34
N ASN A 70 -2.66 -32.32 50.63
CA ASN A 70 -4.01 -32.17 50.07
C ASN A 70 -4.83 -31.08 50.78
N GLY A 71 -4.35 -30.56 51.92
CA GLY A 71 -4.83 -29.33 52.55
C GLY A 71 -4.00 -28.11 52.15
N SER A 72 -4.04 -27.06 52.97
CA SER A 72 -3.19 -25.87 52.81
C SER A 72 -1.77 -26.12 53.35
N MET A 73 -0.78 -25.46 52.74
CA MET A 73 0.60 -25.49 53.22
C MET A 73 1.01 -24.11 53.75
N THR A 74 1.59 -24.06 54.95
CA THR A 74 2.12 -22.81 55.54
C THR A 74 3.51 -23.05 56.10
N ILE A 75 4.50 -22.35 55.57
CA ILE A 75 5.86 -22.33 56.11
C ILE A 75 6.09 -21.00 56.82
N LYS A 76 6.26 -21.06 58.13
CA LYS A 76 6.25 -19.89 59.02
C LYS A 76 7.66 -19.42 59.38
N ASN A 77 7.78 -18.12 59.61
CA ASN A 77 8.94 -17.48 60.20
C ASN A 77 8.49 -16.43 61.22
N TYR A 78 9.20 -16.32 62.35
CA TYR A 78 8.89 -15.39 63.45
C TYR A 78 9.55 -14.01 63.28
N ALA A 79 10.02 -13.64 62.08
CA ALA A 79 10.73 -12.37 61.87
C ALA A 79 9.76 -11.16 61.86
N TYR A 80 9.78 -10.36 62.94
CA TYR A 80 9.01 -9.10 63.09
C TYR A 80 9.71 -7.85 62.53
N SER A 81 10.97 -7.95 62.09
CA SER A 81 11.71 -6.82 61.52
C SER A 81 12.91 -7.27 60.66
N ASN A 82 13.33 -6.38 59.77
CA ASN A 82 14.37 -6.59 58.77
C ASN A 82 15.67 -7.14 59.41
N GLN A 83 16.12 -8.30 58.94
CA GLN A 83 17.44 -8.96 59.18
C GLN A 83 17.55 -10.13 60.18
N ASN A 84 16.50 -10.57 60.87
CA ASN A 84 16.60 -11.76 61.74
C ASN A 84 16.22 -13.07 61.02
N ASN A 85 17.08 -13.54 60.10
CA ASN A 85 16.94 -14.84 59.41
C ASN A 85 17.13 -16.06 60.33
N GLN A 86 17.61 -15.86 61.57
CA GLN A 86 17.83 -16.90 62.58
C GLN A 86 16.58 -17.70 62.97
N TYR A 87 15.39 -17.17 62.66
CA TYR A 87 14.12 -17.84 62.93
C TYR A 87 13.59 -18.63 61.73
N SER A 88 14.29 -18.61 60.59
CA SER A 88 13.91 -19.44 59.45
C SER A 88 13.81 -20.92 59.86
N PRO A 89 12.81 -21.66 59.38
CA PRO A 89 12.77 -23.10 59.54
C PRO A 89 14.01 -23.79 58.97
N PHE A 90 14.69 -23.19 58.00
CA PHE A 90 15.87 -23.73 57.31
C PHE A 90 17.14 -22.93 57.62
N TYR A 91 17.23 -22.33 58.81
CA TYR A 91 18.45 -21.66 59.24
C TYR A 91 19.64 -22.64 59.26
N ASN A 92 20.77 -22.22 58.68
CA ASN A 92 21.99 -23.03 58.49
C ASN A 92 21.82 -24.33 57.65
N CYS A 93 20.77 -24.44 56.82
CA CYS A 93 20.62 -25.54 55.86
C CYS A 93 21.38 -25.23 54.54
N ASN A 94 22.68 -24.91 54.62
CA ASN A 94 23.43 -24.32 53.50
C ASN A 94 23.66 -25.27 52.30
N ASN A 95 23.49 -26.57 52.49
CA ASN A 95 23.62 -27.59 51.44
C ASN A 95 22.29 -27.92 50.73
N LEU A 96 21.21 -27.16 51.01
CA LEU A 96 19.92 -27.40 50.38
C LEU A 96 20.01 -27.12 48.89
N GLU A 97 19.80 -28.15 48.09
CA GLU A 97 19.99 -28.19 46.65
C GLU A 97 18.67 -28.10 45.88
N SER A 98 17.61 -28.77 46.36
CA SER A 98 16.31 -28.83 45.70
C SER A 98 15.12 -28.76 46.65
N ILE A 99 14.08 -28.04 46.22
CA ILE A 99 12.82 -27.87 46.96
C ILE A 99 11.64 -28.19 46.03
N ILE A 100 10.77 -29.10 46.46
CA ILE A 100 9.49 -29.41 45.81
C ILE A 100 8.38 -29.18 46.82
N LEU A 101 7.45 -28.26 46.52
CA LEU A 101 6.30 -27.94 47.36
C LEU A 101 5.02 -28.09 46.54
N TYR A 102 4.09 -28.90 47.04
CA TYR A 102 2.79 -29.14 46.41
C TYR A 102 1.64 -28.98 47.43
N SER A 103 0.60 -28.24 47.06
CA SER A 103 -0.59 -28.03 47.89
C SER A 103 -1.86 -28.05 47.05
N ASN A 104 -2.92 -28.76 47.47
CA ASN A 104 -4.23 -28.63 46.79
C ASN A 104 -4.94 -27.32 47.16
N ASN A 105 -4.64 -26.74 48.32
CA ASN A 105 -5.20 -25.46 48.78
C ASN A 105 -4.13 -24.37 48.87
N THR A 106 -4.47 -23.23 49.46
CA THR A 106 -3.58 -22.06 49.57
C THR A 106 -2.21 -22.44 50.15
N MET A 107 -1.17 -21.97 49.48
CA MET A 107 0.22 -22.08 49.93
C MET A 107 0.72 -20.72 50.40
N ILE A 108 1.28 -20.68 51.61
CA ILE A 108 1.87 -19.47 52.19
C ILE A 108 3.32 -19.76 52.58
N ILE A 109 4.26 -19.04 51.98
CA ILE A 109 5.68 -19.07 52.33
C ILE A 109 6.03 -17.68 52.86
N GLN A 110 6.28 -17.59 54.17
CA GLN A 110 6.49 -16.32 54.84
C GLN A 110 7.84 -15.66 54.48
N ASN A 111 8.13 -14.52 55.10
CA ASN A 111 9.34 -13.78 54.82
C ASN A 111 10.60 -14.59 55.21
N TYR A 112 11.68 -14.43 54.44
CA TYR A 112 13.02 -14.95 54.77
C TYR A 112 13.14 -16.49 54.96
N ILE A 113 12.21 -17.29 54.40
CA ILE A 113 12.19 -18.76 54.60
C ILE A 113 13.44 -19.45 54.04
N PHE A 114 13.79 -19.20 52.79
CA PHE A 114 14.97 -19.73 52.11
C PHE A 114 16.01 -18.63 51.86
N TYR A 115 16.13 -17.68 52.79
CA TYR A 115 17.08 -16.58 52.71
C TYR A 115 18.54 -17.07 52.63
N GLN A 116 19.30 -16.59 51.64
CA GLN A 116 20.73 -16.89 51.46
C GLN A 116 21.06 -18.39 51.44
N ASN A 117 20.34 -19.19 50.65
CA ASN A 117 20.72 -20.60 50.45
C ASN A 117 21.71 -20.72 49.27
N PRO A 118 23.02 -20.89 49.53
CA PRO A 118 24.03 -20.81 48.47
C PRO A 118 24.01 -22.04 47.56
N SER A 119 23.55 -23.21 48.02
CA SER A 119 23.57 -24.46 47.22
C SER A 119 22.29 -24.71 46.43
N LEU A 120 21.24 -23.91 46.66
CA LEU A 120 19.92 -24.14 46.11
C LEU A 120 19.93 -23.89 44.61
N TYR A 121 19.75 -24.95 43.81
CA TYR A 121 19.78 -24.89 42.34
C TYR A 121 18.40 -25.07 41.68
N SER A 122 17.43 -25.70 42.37
CA SER A 122 16.09 -25.97 41.82
C SER A 122 14.98 -25.76 42.84
N VAL A 123 13.93 -25.03 42.43
CA VAL A 123 12.72 -24.79 43.23
C VAL A 123 11.48 -25.03 42.37
N ASN A 124 10.58 -25.89 42.84
CA ASN A 124 9.26 -26.13 42.27
C ASN A 124 8.17 -25.90 43.33
N ILE A 125 7.29 -24.93 43.07
CA ILE A 125 6.20 -24.52 43.95
C ILE A 125 4.90 -24.63 43.15
N THR A 126 4.05 -25.59 43.52
CA THR A 126 2.79 -25.87 42.83
C THR A 126 1.59 -25.83 43.80
N SER A 127 0.54 -25.12 43.43
CA SER A 127 -0.72 -25.05 44.18
C SER A 127 -1.94 -25.24 43.28
N LEU A 128 -2.91 -26.07 43.65
CA LEU A 128 -4.22 -26.10 42.97
C LEU A 128 -5.16 -24.96 43.43
N SER A 129 -4.66 -24.07 44.29
CA SER A 129 -5.33 -22.85 44.73
C SER A 129 -4.36 -21.66 44.61
N SER A 130 -4.33 -20.74 45.57
CA SER A 130 -3.45 -19.57 45.54
C SER A 130 -2.05 -19.84 46.09
N ILE A 131 -1.07 -19.05 45.64
CA ILE A 131 0.30 -19.00 46.16
C ILE A 131 0.58 -17.60 46.69
N ASN A 132 1.04 -17.52 47.94
CA ASN A 132 1.56 -16.30 48.55
C ASN A 132 3.02 -16.51 48.95
N LEU A 133 3.96 -16.06 48.12
CA LEU A 133 5.38 -15.97 48.44
C LEU A 133 5.65 -14.59 49.03
N TYR A 134 5.95 -14.49 50.31
CA TYR A 134 6.23 -13.21 50.93
C TYR A 134 7.67 -12.74 50.69
N SER A 135 7.94 -11.53 51.14
CA SER A 135 9.15 -10.77 50.85
C SER A 135 10.42 -11.50 51.31
N TYR A 136 11.50 -11.36 50.54
CA TYR A 136 12.81 -11.95 50.83
C TYR A 136 12.83 -13.49 51.00
N SER A 137 11.78 -14.20 50.55
CA SER A 137 11.63 -15.65 50.77
C SER A 137 12.77 -16.49 50.17
N PHE A 138 13.40 -16.06 49.07
CA PHE A 138 14.54 -16.70 48.40
C PHE A 138 15.68 -15.71 48.12
N TYR A 139 15.80 -14.66 48.92
CA TYR A 139 16.78 -13.58 48.74
C TYR A 139 18.21 -14.12 48.58
N THR A 140 18.95 -13.69 47.53
CA THR A 140 20.35 -14.08 47.27
C THR A 140 20.61 -15.60 47.23
N CYS A 141 19.69 -16.41 46.67
CA CYS A 141 19.99 -17.81 46.33
C CYS A 141 20.80 -17.85 45.03
N THR A 142 22.11 -17.61 45.13
CA THR A 142 22.95 -17.30 43.97
C THR A 142 23.13 -18.46 42.99
N ASN A 143 22.99 -19.72 43.43
CA ASN A 143 23.09 -20.90 42.56
C ASN A 143 21.75 -21.33 41.95
N LEU A 144 20.64 -20.65 42.24
CA LEU A 144 19.32 -21.03 41.75
C LEU A 144 19.26 -20.85 40.24
N THR A 145 19.13 -21.94 39.48
CA THR A 145 19.04 -21.90 38.01
C THR A 145 17.63 -22.15 37.50
N ASN A 146 16.85 -22.99 38.19
CA ASN A 146 15.52 -23.44 37.79
C ASN A 146 14.46 -23.04 38.82
N LEU A 147 13.50 -22.23 38.41
CA LEU A 147 12.37 -21.81 39.25
C LEU A 147 11.04 -22.03 38.53
N ILE A 148 10.18 -22.86 39.14
CA ILE A 148 8.80 -23.09 38.69
C ILE A 148 7.85 -22.65 39.81
N VAL A 149 6.93 -21.74 39.47
CA VAL A 149 5.82 -21.31 40.33
C VAL A 149 4.53 -21.49 39.54
N SER A 150 3.68 -22.43 39.94
CA SER A 150 2.43 -22.75 39.23
C SER A 150 1.23 -22.76 40.17
N SER A 151 0.21 -21.97 39.87
CA SER A 151 -1.04 -21.94 40.64
C SER A 151 -2.28 -21.95 39.75
N GLN A 152 -3.31 -22.70 40.15
CA GLN A 152 -4.64 -22.71 39.50
C GLN A 152 -5.51 -21.50 39.93
N SER A 153 -4.98 -20.60 40.75
CA SER A 153 -5.65 -19.39 41.23
C SER A 153 -4.66 -18.20 41.25
N SER A 154 -4.76 -17.29 42.22
CA SER A 154 -3.89 -16.11 42.29
C SER A 154 -2.48 -16.45 42.77
N THR A 155 -1.50 -15.75 42.21
CA THR A 155 -0.09 -15.84 42.59
C THR A 155 0.40 -14.46 43.03
N TYR A 156 0.86 -14.35 44.28
CA TYR A 156 1.55 -13.18 44.80
C TYR A 156 3.01 -13.53 45.08
N ILE A 157 3.93 -12.73 44.50
CA ILE A 157 5.37 -12.83 44.72
C ILE A 157 5.84 -11.53 45.35
N GLY A 158 6.26 -11.60 46.61
CA GLY A 158 6.52 -10.46 47.47
C GLY A 158 7.80 -9.72 47.14
N GLN A 159 7.97 -8.59 47.81
CA GLN A 159 9.08 -7.67 47.59
C GLN A 159 10.42 -8.39 47.81
N ASN A 160 11.37 -8.19 46.89
CA ASN A 160 12.72 -8.77 47.00
C ASN A 160 12.73 -10.31 47.15
N ALA A 161 11.67 -11.03 46.77
CA ALA A 161 11.58 -12.48 46.99
C ALA A 161 12.76 -13.26 46.40
N PHE A 162 13.21 -12.90 45.19
CA PHE A 162 14.30 -13.55 44.44
C PHE A 162 15.35 -12.54 43.94
N ILE A 163 15.49 -11.39 44.61
CA ILE A 163 16.54 -10.42 44.25
C ILE A 163 17.92 -11.07 44.39
N ASN A 164 18.82 -10.74 43.46
CA ASN A 164 20.20 -11.23 43.41
C ASN A 164 20.32 -12.77 43.25
N CYS A 165 19.29 -13.44 42.75
CA CYS A 165 19.39 -14.83 42.29
C CYS A 165 19.97 -14.86 40.87
N TYR A 166 21.24 -14.46 40.74
CA TYR A 166 21.88 -14.11 39.46
C TYR A 166 21.88 -15.23 38.40
N ASN A 167 21.80 -16.49 38.83
CA ASN A 167 21.92 -17.66 37.95
C ASN A 167 20.59 -18.21 37.43
N ILE A 168 19.44 -17.61 37.79
CA ILE A 168 18.14 -18.04 37.26
C ILE A 168 18.15 -17.84 35.75
N SER A 169 18.08 -18.96 35.02
CA SER A 169 18.02 -19.01 33.55
C SER A 169 16.71 -19.61 33.07
N ASN A 170 16.12 -20.53 33.86
CA ASN A 170 14.84 -21.16 33.58
C ASN A 170 13.79 -20.69 34.60
N LEU A 171 13.01 -19.68 34.21
CA LEU A 171 11.91 -19.14 35.01
C LEU A 171 10.56 -19.50 34.38
N THR A 172 9.71 -20.20 35.12
CA THR A 172 8.33 -20.50 34.70
C THR A 172 7.36 -20.04 35.78
N ILE A 173 6.47 -19.12 35.41
CA ILE A 173 5.39 -18.63 36.29
C ILE A 173 4.06 -18.83 35.57
N ASN A 174 3.25 -19.78 36.06
CA ASN A 174 1.91 -20.06 35.55
C ASN A 174 0.88 -19.69 36.61
N SER A 175 0.03 -18.70 36.32
CA SER A 175 -1.01 -18.24 37.25
C SER A 175 -2.34 -18.15 36.51
N PHE A 176 -3.24 -19.11 36.75
CA PHE A 176 -4.57 -19.08 36.13
C PHE A 176 -5.47 -17.98 36.72
N GLY A 177 -5.21 -17.55 37.96
CA GLY A 177 -5.74 -16.32 38.58
C GLY A 177 -4.76 -15.15 38.48
N SER A 178 -5.08 -14.04 39.16
CA SER A 178 -4.27 -12.80 39.08
C SER A 178 -2.82 -13.03 39.50
N LEU A 179 -1.87 -12.45 38.75
CA LEU A 179 -0.44 -12.51 39.03
C LEU A 179 0.05 -11.14 39.49
N THR A 180 0.57 -11.07 40.71
CA THR A 180 1.22 -9.86 41.24
C THR A 180 2.67 -10.17 41.56
N ILE A 181 3.58 -9.47 40.89
CA ILE A 181 5.02 -9.49 41.15
C ILE A 181 5.38 -8.16 41.79
N ASP A 182 5.74 -8.19 43.07
CA ASP A 182 5.96 -7.00 43.86
C ASP A 182 7.34 -6.38 43.61
N ASN A 183 7.65 -5.31 44.33
CA ASN A 183 8.82 -4.48 44.11
C ASN A 183 10.12 -5.30 44.15
N SER A 184 10.96 -5.17 43.13
CA SER A 184 12.27 -5.84 43.06
C SER A 184 12.25 -7.37 43.22
N ALA A 185 11.10 -8.02 43.07
CA ALA A 185 10.94 -9.45 43.33
C ALA A 185 11.92 -10.33 42.54
N PHE A 186 12.19 -9.99 41.28
CA PHE A 186 13.14 -10.67 40.38
C PHE A 186 14.21 -9.69 39.87
N SER A 187 14.70 -8.79 40.73
CA SER A 187 15.78 -7.88 40.34
C SER A 187 17.12 -8.62 40.23
N ALA A 188 17.90 -8.26 39.21
CA ALA A 188 19.22 -8.79 38.89
C ALA A 188 19.28 -10.28 38.52
N LEU A 189 18.31 -10.79 37.76
CA LEU A 189 18.40 -12.14 37.16
C LEU A 189 19.33 -12.11 35.93
N ASN A 190 20.64 -12.07 36.18
CA ASN A 190 21.65 -11.86 35.13
C ASN A 190 21.82 -13.05 34.17
N SER A 191 21.29 -14.23 34.46
CA SER A 191 21.32 -15.39 33.54
C SER A 191 20.03 -15.59 32.75
N LEU A 192 18.99 -14.80 33.02
CA LEU A 192 17.71 -14.91 32.34
C LEU A 192 17.81 -14.24 30.96
N THR A 193 17.56 -15.01 29.90
CA THR A 193 17.62 -14.52 28.50
C THR A 193 16.26 -14.18 27.91
N SER A 194 15.19 -14.83 28.39
CA SER A 194 13.83 -14.62 27.91
C SER A 194 12.85 -14.67 29.08
N LEU A 195 11.88 -13.77 29.10
CA LEU A 195 10.79 -13.77 30.07
C LEU A 195 9.46 -13.99 29.34
N SER A 196 8.72 -15.02 29.73
CA SER A 196 7.34 -15.24 29.28
C SER A 196 6.40 -15.33 30.48
N LEU A 197 5.37 -14.48 30.52
CA LEU A 197 4.33 -14.50 31.54
C LEU A 197 2.96 -14.64 30.87
N GLN A 198 2.15 -15.57 31.38
CA GLN A 198 0.77 -15.78 30.91
C GLN A 198 -0.20 -15.88 32.07
N SER A 199 -1.36 -15.23 31.96
CA SER A 199 -2.46 -15.35 32.92
C SER A 199 -3.83 -15.13 32.28
N ASP A 200 -4.84 -15.90 32.71
CA ASP A 200 -6.24 -15.63 32.33
C ASP A 200 -6.83 -14.43 33.09
N ASN A 201 -6.05 -13.79 33.94
CA ASN A 201 -6.46 -12.73 34.84
C ASN A 201 -5.44 -11.57 34.81
N PRO A 202 -5.67 -10.47 35.55
CA PRO A 202 -4.75 -9.33 35.52
C PRO A 202 -3.33 -9.70 35.95
N ILE A 203 -2.35 -9.10 35.28
CA ILE A 203 -0.93 -9.15 35.63
C ILE A 203 -0.50 -7.77 36.13
N GLN A 204 0.11 -7.73 37.31
CA GLN A 204 0.68 -6.52 37.89
C GLN A 204 2.18 -6.72 38.15
N LEU A 205 3.01 -5.95 37.44
CA LEU A 205 4.43 -5.82 37.71
C LEU A 205 4.68 -4.51 38.44
N ASN A 206 5.10 -4.61 39.70
CA ASN A 206 5.46 -3.45 40.50
C ASN A 206 6.86 -2.93 40.14
N SER A 207 7.32 -1.95 40.91
CA SER A 207 8.54 -1.22 40.55
C SER A 207 9.76 -2.09 40.70
N TYR A 208 10.68 -2.01 39.73
CA TYR A 208 11.92 -2.82 39.71
C TYR A 208 11.73 -4.33 39.64
N SER A 209 10.51 -4.84 39.40
CA SER A 209 10.22 -6.28 39.48
C SER A 209 11.20 -7.16 38.69
N PHE A 210 11.70 -6.71 37.54
CA PHE A 210 12.73 -7.36 36.72
C PHE A 210 13.89 -6.41 36.38
N SER A 211 14.23 -5.46 37.27
CA SER A 211 15.30 -4.51 36.98
C SER A 211 16.68 -5.18 36.95
N SER A 212 17.59 -4.65 36.15
CA SER A 212 18.99 -5.08 36.01
C SER A 212 19.14 -6.54 35.59
N CYS A 213 18.16 -7.12 34.89
CA CYS A 213 18.32 -8.41 34.21
C CYS A 213 19.18 -8.20 32.94
N SER A 214 20.50 -8.11 33.12
CA SER A 214 21.43 -7.60 32.10
C SER A 214 21.49 -8.42 30.81
N ASN A 215 21.21 -9.73 30.87
CA ASN A 215 21.19 -10.63 29.70
C ASN A 215 19.78 -10.91 29.15
N LEU A 216 18.73 -10.28 29.68
CA LEU A 216 17.36 -10.43 29.18
C LEU A 216 17.27 -9.85 27.77
N ILE A 217 16.94 -10.67 26.78
CA ILE A 217 16.87 -10.31 25.35
C ILE A 217 15.42 -10.02 24.94
N GLU A 218 14.46 -10.78 25.45
CA GLU A 218 13.05 -10.63 25.11
C GLU A 218 12.12 -10.79 26.30
N THR A 219 11.02 -10.05 26.25
CA THR A 219 9.92 -10.18 27.21
C THR A 219 8.59 -10.29 26.46
N ILE A 220 7.84 -11.35 26.75
CA ILE A 220 6.52 -11.64 26.19
C ILE A 220 5.52 -11.78 27.33
N ILE A 221 4.50 -10.93 27.38
CA ILE A 221 3.47 -10.97 28.43
C ILE A 221 2.10 -11.02 27.80
N ARG A 222 1.30 -12.03 28.16
CA ARG A 222 -0.07 -12.20 27.69
C ARG A 222 -1.05 -12.33 28.84
N CYS A 223 -2.12 -11.54 28.85
CA CYS A 223 -3.19 -11.74 29.80
C CYS A 223 -4.60 -11.47 29.29
N ASN A 224 -5.58 -12.17 29.86
CA ASN A 224 -7.00 -11.90 29.58
C ASN A 224 -7.58 -10.77 30.45
N GLY A 225 -6.89 -10.37 31.52
CA GLY A 225 -7.22 -9.20 32.36
C GLY A 225 -6.31 -8.01 32.09
N ASN A 226 -6.31 -7.01 32.99
CA ASN A 226 -5.46 -5.82 32.85
C ASN A 226 -3.96 -6.13 33.03
N LEU A 227 -3.12 -5.51 32.20
CA LEU A 227 -1.68 -5.52 32.34
C LEU A 227 -1.19 -4.19 32.92
N ASN A 228 -0.65 -4.21 34.14
CA ASN A 228 -0.11 -3.03 34.80
C ASN A 228 1.41 -3.15 34.94
N ILE A 229 2.16 -2.24 34.30
CA ILE A 229 3.61 -2.15 34.37
C ILE A 229 4.00 -0.86 35.09
N ASN A 230 4.52 -0.96 36.31
CA ASN A 230 4.96 0.19 37.08
C ASN A 230 6.37 0.67 36.70
N TYR A 231 6.72 1.87 37.18
CA TYR A 231 7.99 2.51 36.91
C TYR A 231 9.20 1.61 37.21
N ARG A 232 10.21 1.68 36.35
CA ARG A 232 11.46 0.90 36.43
C ARG A 232 11.31 -0.63 36.48
N ALA A 233 10.15 -1.21 36.14
CA ALA A 233 9.95 -2.66 36.15
C ALA A 233 11.04 -3.44 35.39
N PHE A 234 11.55 -2.92 34.26
CA PHE A 234 12.64 -3.49 33.45
C PHE A 234 13.85 -2.54 33.36
N TYR A 235 14.07 -1.71 34.37
CA TYR A 235 15.18 -0.74 34.38
C TYR A 235 16.52 -1.42 34.17
N ASN A 236 17.39 -0.86 33.31
CA ASN A 236 18.76 -1.35 33.08
C ASN A 236 18.85 -2.82 32.57
N CYS A 237 17.86 -3.28 31.81
CA CYS A 237 17.96 -4.53 31.04
C CYS A 237 18.72 -4.28 29.73
N GLN A 238 20.05 -4.25 29.81
CA GLN A 238 20.94 -3.76 28.74
C GLN A 238 20.94 -4.61 27.47
N SER A 239 20.52 -5.86 27.53
CA SER A 239 20.41 -6.76 26.37
C SER A 239 19.01 -6.81 25.77
N LEU A 240 18.03 -6.13 26.36
CA LEU A 240 16.63 -6.24 25.95
C LEU A 240 16.45 -5.64 24.57
N LYS A 241 16.01 -6.47 23.62
CA LYS A 241 15.78 -6.11 22.22
C LYS A 241 14.31 -6.06 21.85
N ARG A 242 13.48 -6.92 22.46
CA ARG A 242 12.07 -7.08 22.08
C ARG A 242 11.14 -7.08 23.28
N ILE A 243 10.06 -6.32 23.14
CA ILE A 243 8.90 -6.34 24.04
C ILE A 243 7.66 -6.68 23.24
N ASP A 244 6.90 -7.66 23.73
CA ASP A 244 5.63 -8.10 23.14
C ASP A 244 4.58 -8.25 24.24
N PHE A 245 3.70 -7.26 24.38
CA PHE A 245 2.65 -7.25 25.40
C PHE A 245 1.26 -7.31 24.75
N GLU A 246 0.49 -8.30 25.19
CA GLU A 246 -0.85 -8.57 24.69
C GLU A 246 -1.83 -8.67 25.85
N SER A 247 -2.96 -7.97 25.75
CA SER A 247 -3.97 -7.96 26.80
C SER A 247 -5.39 -7.90 26.23
N ASN A 248 -6.31 -8.72 26.73
CA ASN A 248 -7.73 -8.50 26.45
C ASN A 248 -8.34 -7.39 27.34
N GLY A 249 -7.68 -7.03 28.44
CA GLY A 249 -8.03 -5.85 29.27
C GLY A 249 -7.09 -4.67 29.01
N MET A 250 -7.15 -3.65 29.86
CA MET A 250 -6.35 -2.44 29.72
C MET A 250 -4.84 -2.72 29.87
N ILE A 251 -4.01 -2.10 29.02
CA ILE A 251 -2.55 -2.00 29.24
C ILE A 251 -2.23 -0.63 29.84
N SER A 252 -1.71 -0.62 31.08
CA SER A 252 -1.23 0.58 31.77
C SER A 252 0.29 0.51 31.98
N ILE A 253 1.03 1.43 31.37
CA ILE A 253 2.47 1.57 31.57
C ILE A 253 2.73 2.90 32.28
N LYS A 254 3.10 2.82 33.56
CA LYS A 254 3.17 3.98 34.47
C LYS A 254 4.57 4.56 34.57
N TYR A 255 4.60 5.87 34.75
CA TYR A 255 5.78 6.67 35.08
C TYR A 255 5.58 7.35 36.45
N SER A 256 6.67 7.67 37.14
CA SER A 256 6.63 8.44 38.39
C SER A 256 7.18 9.85 38.16
N GLU A 257 6.36 10.87 38.47
CA GLU A 257 6.66 12.31 38.31
C GLU A 257 7.86 12.81 39.12
N SER A 258 8.40 11.99 40.03
CA SER A 258 9.47 12.39 40.94
C SER A 258 10.79 12.75 40.26
N ASN A 259 11.06 12.29 39.02
CA ASN A 259 12.22 12.66 38.17
C ASN A 259 12.13 12.03 36.76
N ASN A 260 12.72 12.68 35.73
CA ASN A 260 12.74 12.29 34.29
C ASN A 260 13.33 10.89 33.95
N TYR A 261 13.73 10.08 34.94
CA TYR A 261 14.46 8.82 34.79
C TYR A 261 13.71 7.60 35.35
N ASN A 262 12.37 7.64 35.33
CA ASN A 262 11.49 6.65 35.94
C ASN A 262 10.71 5.79 34.93
N SER A 263 11.13 5.75 33.67
CA SER A 263 10.53 4.83 32.70
C SER A 263 10.73 3.36 33.13
N PRO A 264 9.74 2.46 32.88
CA PRO A 264 9.90 1.02 33.00
C PRO A 264 11.07 0.44 32.21
N PHE A 265 11.47 1.09 31.11
CA PHE A 265 12.53 0.64 30.19
C PHE A 265 13.71 1.61 30.13
N TYR A 266 13.90 2.43 31.17
CA TYR A 266 15.03 3.33 31.22
C TYR A 266 16.35 2.53 31.26
N LEU A 267 17.35 2.94 30.46
CA LEU A 267 18.62 2.24 30.20
C LEU A 267 18.52 0.89 29.47
N CYS A 268 17.38 0.58 28.83
CA CYS A 268 17.26 -0.55 27.90
C CYS A 268 17.82 -0.18 26.51
N ASN A 269 19.11 0.16 26.45
CA ASN A 269 19.72 0.82 25.29
C ASN A 269 19.76 -0.02 23.99
N LYS A 270 19.43 -1.31 24.04
CA LYS A 270 19.36 -2.20 22.87
C LYS A 270 17.92 -2.53 22.43
N LEU A 271 16.90 -1.87 22.99
CA LEU A 271 15.53 -2.13 22.63
C LEU A 271 15.30 -1.74 21.16
N GLU A 272 15.00 -2.72 20.30
CA GLU A 272 14.87 -2.58 18.86
C GLU A 272 13.39 -2.57 18.43
N THR A 273 12.57 -3.44 19.03
CA THR A 273 11.17 -3.66 18.63
C THR A 273 10.19 -3.64 19.81
N LEU A 274 9.04 -3.01 19.60
CA LEU A 274 7.96 -2.92 20.58
C LEU A 274 6.61 -3.24 19.93
N HIS A 275 5.92 -4.26 20.45
CA HIS A 275 4.54 -4.57 20.11
C HIS A 275 3.65 -4.47 21.35
N LEU A 276 2.60 -3.64 21.27
CA LEU A 276 1.59 -3.47 22.31
C LEU A 276 0.21 -3.65 21.68
N TYR A 277 -0.53 -4.67 22.12
CA TYR A 277 -1.89 -4.93 21.67
C TYR A 277 -2.85 -5.06 22.85
N SER A 278 -3.88 -4.22 22.86
CA SER A 278 -4.93 -4.22 23.88
C SER A 278 -6.31 -4.31 23.23
N LYS A 279 -7.17 -5.24 23.65
CA LYS A 279 -8.61 -5.19 23.23
C LYS A 279 -9.41 -4.10 23.97
N ASP A 280 -8.81 -3.48 24.97
CA ASP A 280 -9.38 -2.37 25.74
C ASP A 280 -8.42 -1.15 25.71
N GLU A 281 -8.58 -0.20 26.63
CA GLU A 281 -7.78 1.02 26.72
C GLU A 281 -6.25 0.73 26.81
N LEU A 282 -5.46 1.60 26.19
CA LEU A 282 -4.02 1.61 26.32
C LEU A 282 -3.57 2.97 26.85
N SER A 283 -2.95 2.98 28.04
CA SER A 283 -2.54 4.20 28.76
C SER A 283 -1.04 4.13 29.06
N ILE A 284 -0.27 5.00 28.42
CA ILE A 284 1.18 4.90 28.39
C ILE A 284 1.85 6.22 28.73
N GLN A 285 2.67 6.21 29.78
CA GLN A 285 3.38 7.37 30.30
C GLN A 285 4.91 7.22 30.16
N TYR A 286 5.53 8.00 29.27
CA TYR A 286 7.00 8.10 29.09
C TYR A 286 7.81 6.78 28.99
N PRO A 287 7.30 5.65 28.48
CA PRO A 287 8.01 4.38 28.56
C PRO A 287 9.30 4.31 27.73
N PHE A 288 9.42 5.04 26.63
CA PHE A 288 10.53 4.86 25.69
C PHE A 288 11.41 6.10 25.55
N TYR A 289 11.27 7.05 26.48
CA TYR A 289 12.11 8.24 26.56
C TYR A 289 13.60 7.86 26.50
N GLY A 290 14.30 8.33 25.46
CA GLY A 290 15.73 8.11 25.29
C GLY A 290 16.13 6.65 25.03
N ASN A 291 15.32 5.88 24.29
CA ASN A 291 15.72 4.56 23.77
C ASN A 291 16.25 4.72 22.33
N PRO A 292 17.57 4.96 22.13
CA PRO A 292 18.11 5.35 20.83
C PRO A 292 18.08 4.21 19.79
N SER A 293 18.05 2.96 20.24
CA SER A 293 18.05 1.78 19.37
C SER A 293 16.67 1.37 18.85
N LEU A 294 15.59 1.99 19.36
CA LEU A 294 14.23 1.61 18.99
C LEU A 294 14.02 1.90 17.52
N TYR A 295 13.72 0.86 16.74
CA TYR A 295 13.64 0.90 15.28
C TYR A 295 12.21 0.73 14.77
N SER A 296 11.41 -0.14 15.42
CA SER A 296 10.04 -0.45 15.02
C SER A 296 9.09 -0.49 16.21
N VAL A 297 7.93 0.17 16.04
CA VAL A 297 6.87 0.27 17.04
C VAL A 297 5.52 -0.05 16.42
N GLU A 298 4.78 -0.94 17.09
CA GLU A 298 3.40 -1.25 16.80
C GLU A 298 2.55 -1.08 18.07
N ILE A 299 1.65 -0.10 18.05
CA ILE A 299 0.68 0.16 19.12
C ILE A 299 -0.73 0.00 18.56
N LYS A 300 -1.46 -0.98 19.08
CA LYS A 300 -2.82 -1.30 18.65
C LYS A 300 -3.75 -1.40 19.84
N SER A 301 -4.92 -0.77 19.70
CA SER A 301 -6.04 -0.92 20.61
C SER A 301 -7.36 -0.98 19.85
N ASP A 302 -8.29 -1.81 20.31
CA ASP A 302 -9.67 -1.84 19.82
C ASP A 302 -10.54 -0.73 20.48
N SER A 303 -9.96 0.05 21.39
CA SER A 303 -10.60 1.08 22.21
C SER A 303 -9.77 2.40 22.21
N ILE A 304 -9.70 3.11 23.35
CA ILE A 304 -9.02 4.40 23.49
C ILE A 304 -7.50 4.21 23.65
N ILE A 305 -6.73 5.02 22.94
CA ILE A 305 -5.28 5.13 23.10
C ILE A 305 -4.94 6.47 23.75
N THR A 306 -4.36 6.43 24.95
CA THR A 306 -3.85 7.59 25.69
C THR A 306 -2.33 7.50 25.78
N LEU A 307 -1.63 8.12 24.82
CA LEU A 307 -0.17 8.30 24.88
C LEU A 307 0.15 9.68 25.45
N TYR A 308 0.87 9.71 26.56
CA TYR A 308 1.32 10.96 27.16
C TYR A 308 2.51 11.55 26.39
N SER A 309 2.86 12.79 26.72
CA SER A 309 3.95 13.54 26.10
C SER A 309 5.27 12.77 26.07
N SER A 310 6.10 13.03 25.07
CA SER A 310 7.48 12.54 24.96
C SER A 310 7.67 11.02 24.94
N ILE A 311 6.66 10.26 24.53
CA ILE A 311 6.70 8.78 24.51
C ILE A 311 7.89 8.19 23.73
N PHE A 312 8.26 8.76 22.58
CA PHE A 312 9.40 8.36 21.74
C PHE A 312 10.47 9.46 21.62
N TYR A 313 10.57 10.33 22.63
CA TYR A 313 11.57 11.40 22.65
C TYR A 313 12.99 10.84 22.48
N ASN A 314 13.76 11.37 21.52
CA ASN A 314 15.13 10.94 21.19
C ASN A 314 15.28 9.46 20.79
N CYS A 315 14.24 8.85 20.21
CA CYS A 315 14.36 7.54 19.56
C CYS A 315 14.97 7.70 18.15
N PHE A 316 16.28 7.96 18.08
CA PHE A 316 16.96 8.37 16.84
C PHE A 316 16.87 7.36 15.69
N ASN A 317 16.83 6.05 16.00
CA ASN A 317 16.72 4.98 15.00
C ASN A 317 15.29 4.62 14.59
N LEU A 318 14.27 5.25 15.19
CA LEU A 318 12.88 4.90 14.97
C LEU A 318 12.50 5.17 13.52
N THR A 319 12.21 4.09 12.77
CA THR A 319 11.95 4.16 11.34
C THR A 319 10.49 3.86 11.02
N TYR A 320 9.89 2.90 11.73
CA TYR A 320 8.53 2.43 11.51
C TYR A 320 7.68 2.60 12.77
N VAL A 321 6.56 3.31 12.61
CA VAL A 321 5.56 3.51 13.66
C VAL A 321 4.19 3.22 13.10
N THR A 322 3.50 2.24 13.71
CA THR A 322 2.09 1.97 13.42
C THR A 322 1.28 2.20 14.69
N ILE A 323 0.29 3.09 14.61
CA ILE A 323 -0.67 3.37 15.69
C ILE A 323 -2.07 3.16 15.10
N SER A 324 -2.90 2.33 15.73
CA SER A 324 -4.28 2.07 15.28
C SER A 324 -5.22 3.27 15.50
N GLU A 325 -6.45 3.16 15.00
CA GLU A 325 -7.53 4.06 15.36
C GLU A 325 -7.77 4.06 16.89
N GLY A 326 -8.34 5.14 17.41
CA GLY A 326 -8.59 5.35 18.85
C GLY A 326 -7.68 6.39 19.49
N TYR A 327 -6.58 6.77 18.83
CA TYR A 327 -5.69 7.84 19.28
C TYR A 327 -6.26 9.21 18.93
N ARG A 328 -6.51 10.06 19.94
CA ARG A 328 -7.15 11.38 19.75
C ARG A 328 -6.17 12.53 19.56
N THR A 329 -5.05 12.53 20.28
CA THR A 329 -4.09 13.64 20.25
C THR A 329 -2.70 13.08 20.12
N ILE A 330 -1.94 13.54 19.12
CA ILE A 330 -0.49 13.35 19.11
C ILE A 330 0.11 14.34 20.11
N SER A 331 0.48 13.84 21.28
CA SER A 331 0.90 14.64 22.45
C SER A 331 2.23 15.38 22.25
N TYR A 332 2.53 16.31 23.17
CA TYR A 332 3.73 17.15 23.14
C TYR A 332 5.01 16.33 22.98
N SER A 333 5.88 16.71 22.05
CA SER A 333 7.20 16.10 21.84
C SER A 333 7.20 14.57 21.63
N SER A 334 6.08 13.97 21.21
CA SER A 334 5.93 12.51 21.11
C SER A 334 7.02 11.81 20.28
N PHE A 335 7.44 12.42 19.17
CA PHE A 335 8.46 11.94 18.24
C PHE A 335 9.63 12.92 18.11
N TYR A 336 9.89 13.73 19.15
CA TYR A 336 10.97 14.71 19.14
C TYR A 336 12.32 14.06 18.79
N SER A 337 13.01 14.61 17.78
CA SER A 337 14.30 14.12 17.27
C SER A 337 14.31 12.66 16.81
N CYS A 338 13.20 12.14 16.29
CA CYS A 338 13.21 10.85 15.58
C CYS A 338 13.77 11.03 14.15
N TYR A 339 15.10 11.15 14.04
CA TYR A 339 15.78 11.51 12.77
C TYR A 339 15.51 10.53 11.63
N ASN A 340 15.41 9.23 11.93
CA ASN A 340 15.23 8.19 10.92
C ASN A 340 13.77 7.84 10.63
N LEU A 341 12.79 8.57 11.20
CA LEU A 341 11.37 8.30 10.95
C LEU A 341 11.05 8.60 9.49
N GLN A 342 10.81 7.56 8.69
CA GLN A 342 10.63 7.68 7.23
C GLN A 342 9.19 8.00 6.84
N SER A 343 8.22 7.44 7.54
CA SER A 343 6.81 7.64 7.21
C SER A 343 5.98 7.77 8.47
N PHE A 344 4.97 8.63 8.45
CA PHE A 344 3.97 8.68 9.50
C PHE A 344 2.58 8.84 8.92
N THR A 345 1.65 7.99 9.37
CA THR A 345 0.24 8.04 8.97
C THR A 345 -0.60 8.45 10.17
N VAL A 346 -1.24 9.61 10.09
CA VAL A 346 -2.14 10.15 11.12
C VAL A 346 -3.50 9.44 11.02
N PRO A 347 -3.91 8.64 12.03
CA PRO A 347 -5.19 7.91 12.05
C PRO A 347 -6.42 8.84 11.95
N SER A 348 -7.59 8.31 11.56
CA SER A 348 -8.81 9.11 11.37
C SER A 348 -9.34 9.74 12.65
N THR A 349 -9.09 9.09 13.80
CA THR A 349 -9.51 9.55 15.13
C THR A 349 -8.71 10.72 15.70
N VAL A 350 -7.54 11.05 15.14
CA VAL A 350 -6.70 12.14 15.65
C VAL A 350 -7.32 13.50 15.32
N THR A 351 -7.51 14.33 16.34
CA THR A 351 -8.08 15.69 16.25
C THR A 351 -7.07 16.79 16.54
N ALA A 352 -5.91 16.49 17.13
CA ALA A 352 -4.87 17.48 17.43
C ALA A 352 -3.45 16.90 17.37
N ILE A 353 -2.49 17.69 16.88
CA ILE A 353 -1.04 17.43 16.93
C ILE A 353 -0.39 18.58 17.71
N ARG A 354 0.19 18.26 18.87
CA ARG A 354 0.67 19.24 19.84
C ARG A 354 2.08 19.73 19.56
N SER A 355 2.46 20.79 20.26
CA SER A 355 3.76 21.45 20.17
C SER A 355 4.93 20.47 20.22
N SER A 356 5.88 20.71 19.31
CA SER A 356 7.10 19.91 19.10
C SER A 356 6.90 18.40 18.85
N ALA A 357 5.69 17.92 18.56
CA ALA A 357 5.39 16.49 18.41
C ALA A 357 6.30 15.75 17.42
N PHE A 358 6.70 16.40 16.32
CA PHE A 358 7.61 15.89 15.29
C PHE A 358 8.81 16.83 15.09
N TYR A 359 9.24 17.54 16.14
CA TYR A 359 10.39 18.43 16.06
C TYR A 359 11.64 17.66 15.60
N ASN A 360 12.37 18.21 14.62
CA ASN A 360 13.61 17.65 14.09
C ASN A 360 13.48 16.20 13.54
N CYS A 361 12.30 15.81 13.04
CA CYS A 361 12.13 14.57 12.26
C CYS A 361 12.60 14.80 10.80
N THR A 362 13.91 14.78 10.60
CA THR A 362 14.56 15.16 9.33
C THR A 362 14.56 14.08 8.25
N GLY A 363 14.31 12.81 8.60
CA GLY A 363 14.26 11.68 7.66
C GLY A 363 12.87 11.37 7.10
N LEU A 364 11.85 12.19 7.40
CA LEU A 364 10.49 11.97 6.90
C LEU A 364 10.46 12.04 5.36
N ILE A 365 10.14 10.93 4.72
CA ILE A 365 9.88 10.84 3.29
C ILE A 365 8.38 11.05 3.03
N GLU A 366 7.51 10.45 3.84
CA GLU A 366 6.07 10.45 3.63
C GLU A 366 5.30 10.88 4.88
N PHE A 367 4.34 11.78 4.74
CA PHE A 367 3.46 12.18 5.85
C PHE A 367 1.99 12.20 5.40
N ASN A 368 1.19 11.33 5.99
CA ASN A 368 -0.14 11.01 5.51
C ASN A 368 -1.23 11.37 6.53
N PHE A 369 -2.07 12.33 6.20
CA PHE A 369 -3.34 12.55 6.89
C PHE A 369 -4.41 11.70 6.20
N ILE A 370 -4.78 10.54 6.77
CA ILE A 370 -5.74 9.66 6.09
C ILE A 370 -7.10 10.34 5.91
N LYS A 371 -7.89 9.82 4.96
CA LYS A 371 -9.20 10.36 4.63
C LYS A 371 -10.11 10.41 5.86
N SER A 372 -10.59 11.60 6.23
CA SER A 372 -11.53 11.77 7.35
C SER A 372 -12.39 13.03 7.19
N SER A 373 -13.60 12.99 7.73
CA SER A 373 -14.47 14.17 7.85
C SER A 373 -14.14 15.06 9.06
N SER A 374 -13.40 14.54 10.04
CA SER A 374 -12.91 15.31 11.17
C SER A 374 -11.76 16.22 10.76
N SER A 375 -11.72 17.44 11.32
CA SER A 375 -10.55 18.31 11.20
C SER A 375 -9.45 17.90 12.20
N VAL A 376 -8.21 18.23 11.86
CA VAL A 376 -7.06 18.11 12.76
C VAL A 376 -6.45 19.48 13.00
N SER A 377 -6.20 19.82 14.27
CA SER A 377 -5.47 21.04 14.64
C SER A 377 -3.98 20.78 14.82
N LEU A 378 -3.15 21.72 14.38
CA LEU A 378 -1.70 21.65 14.48
C LEU A 378 -1.21 22.85 15.30
N ASP A 379 -0.42 22.60 16.34
CA ASP A 379 0.32 23.66 17.02
C ASP A 379 1.47 24.17 16.12
N SER A 380 1.81 25.45 16.20
CA SER A 380 2.68 26.15 15.23
C SER A 380 4.09 25.57 15.11
N ASP A 381 4.63 25.00 16.18
CA ASP A 381 5.98 24.44 16.24
C ASP A 381 6.01 22.91 16.15
N ALA A 382 4.86 22.25 16.00
CA ALA A 382 4.71 20.79 16.03
C ALA A 382 5.68 20.05 15.08
N PHE A 383 6.09 20.71 14.00
CA PHE A 383 6.90 20.14 12.91
C PHE A 383 8.18 20.94 12.64
N THR A 384 8.60 21.81 13.56
CA THR A 384 9.83 22.61 13.40
C THR A 384 11.02 21.71 13.08
N SER A 385 11.81 22.07 12.05
CA SER A 385 12.96 21.30 11.57
C SER A 385 12.66 19.88 11.05
N SER A 386 11.39 19.51 10.85
CA SER A 386 11.01 18.27 10.15
C SER A 386 10.99 18.45 8.62
N LYS A 387 11.16 17.38 7.85
CA LYS A 387 11.40 17.47 6.40
C LYS A 387 10.62 16.46 5.55
N ALA A 388 9.28 16.44 5.62
CA ALA A 388 8.48 15.54 4.77
C ALA A 388 8.60 15.89 3.27
N VAL A 389 8.88 14.87 2.45
CA VAL A 389 9.05 15.01 0.99
C VAL A 389 7.73 14.84 0.23
N ASN A 390 6.93 13.85 0.61
CA ASN A 390 5.65 13.49 0.01
C ASN A 390 4.53 13.64 1.03
N ILE A 391 3.51 14.42 0.71
CA ILE A 391 2.45 14.77 1.66
C ILE A 391 1.10 14.37 1.11
N PHE A 392 0.32 13.65 1.91
CA PHE A 392 -1.07 13.34 1.62
C PHE A 392 -2.02 14.04 2.59
N ILE A 393 -2.92 14.87 2.05
CA ILE A 393 -3.92 15.64 2.79
C ILE A 393 -5.32 15.07 2.51
N GLY A 394 -5.73 14.10 3.32
CA GLY A 394 -7.05 13.46 3.24
C GLY A 394 -8.12 14.10 4.13
N ARG A 395 -7.87 15.23 4.80
CA ARG A 395 -8.86 15.89 5.67
C ARG A 395 -8.59 17.38 5.86
N VAL A 396 -9.50 18.09 6.51
CA VAL A 396 -9.33 19.51 6.86
C VAL A 396 -8.28 19.68 7.96
N ILE A 397 -7.39 20.65 7.80
CA ILE A 397 -6.36 21.01 8.79
C ILE A 397 -6.66 22.43 9.26
N SER A 398 -6.84 22.67 10.56
CA SER A 398 -7.38 23.95 11.04
C SER A 398 -6.41 25.14 10.93
N SER A 399 -5.12 24.90 10.71
CA SER A 399 -4.08 25.93 10.55
C SER A 399 -3.52 25.94 9.12
N THR A 400 -4.39 26.03 8.11
CA THR A 400 -4.01 25.96 6.68
C THR A 400 -3.01 27.01 6.24
N ASP A 401 -2.87 28.12 6.97
CA ASP A 401 -2.00 29.22 6.59
C ASP A 401 -0.52 28.79 6.49
N TYR A 402 -0.09 27.72 7.17
CA TYR A 402 1.30 27.24 7.14
C TYR A 402 1.38 25.72 7.34
N LEU A 403 1.22 24.93 6.27
CA LEU A 403 1.79 23.58 6.28
C LEU A 403 3.30 23.69 6.52
N PRO A 404 3.91 22.84 7.37
CA PRO A 404 5.25 23.07 7.89
C PRO A 404 6.38 22.74 6.89
N TRP A 405 6.10 21.94 5.87
CA TRP A 405 7.13 21.37 5.00
C TRP A 405 7.37 22.13 3.69
N ARG A 406 6.98 23.41 3.60
CA ARG A 406 7.05 24.20 2.35
C ARG A 406 8.45 24.22 1.73
N GLU A 407 9.50 24.13 2.56
CA GLU A 407 10.90 24.12 2.11
C GLU A 407 11.44 22.73 1.73
N SER A 408 10.74 21.63 2.06
CA SER A 408 11.25 20.26 1.87
C SER A 408 10.39 19.40 0.95
N ALA A 409 9.10 19.70 0.86
CA ALA A 409 8.15 18.90 0.11
C ALA A 409 8.34 19.02 -1.40
N LYS A 410 8.41 17.86 -2.06
CA LYS A 410 8.46 17.71 -3.52
C LYS A 410 7.11 17.34 -4.10
N SER A 411 6.24 16.68 -3.33
CA SER A 411 4.91 16.31 -3.78
C SER A 411 3.84 16.55 -2.72
N ILE A 412 2.65 16.96 -3.17
CA ILE A 412 1.46 17.07 -2.33
C ILE A 412 0.23 16.54 -3.04
N LYS A 413 -0.59 15.77 -2.31
CA LYS A 413 -1.87 15.24 -2.77
C LYS A 413 -3.01 15.67 -1.84
N PHE A 414 -4.14 16.10 -2.40
CA PHE A 414 -5.32 16.53 -1.66
C PHE A 414 -6.54 15.69 -2.00
N ASP A 415 -7.20 15.04 -1.03
CA ASP A 415 -8.32 14.12 -1.31
C ASP A 415 -9.67 14.51 -0.69
N TYR A 416 -9.72 15.50 0.22
CA TYR A 416 -10.95 15.81 0.98
C TYR A 416 -11.29 17.30 1.08
N ILE A 417 -10.33 18.21 0.86
CA ILE A 417 -10.62 19.64 0.89
C ILE A 417 -11.47 20.05 -0.33
N SER A 418 -12.42 20.97 -0.14
CA SER A 418 -13.30 21.45 -1.21
C SER A 418 -12.74 22.65 -1.98
N ASN A 419 -11.81 23.38 -1.38
CA ASN A 419 -11.23 24.61 -1.93
C ASN A 419 -9.72 24.67 -1.66
N ILE A 420 -8.93 25.09 -2.64
CA ILE A 420 -7.52 25.50 -2.44
C ILE A 420 -7.46 27.03 -2.52
N PRO A 421 -6.98 27.71 -1.46
CA PRO A 421 -6.99 29.16 -1.38
C PRO A 421 -5.95 29.82 -2.28
N SER A 422 -6.14 31.12 -2.50
CA SER A 422 -5.26 31.95 -3.31
C SER A 422 -3.83 31.90 -2.77
N SER A 423 -2.83 31.79 -3.66
CA SER A 423 -1.41 31.72 -3.27
C SER A 423 -1.05 30.60 -2.27
N ALA A 424 -1.82 29.50 -2.21
CA ALA A 424 -1.57 28.38 -1.29
C ALA A 424 -0.11 27.87 -1.32
N PHE A 425 0.52 27.94 -2.49
CA PHE A 425 1.88 27.46 -2.73
C PHE A 425 2.98 28.54 -2.71
N LYS A 426 2.72 29.74 -2.18
CA LYS A 426 3.67 30.89 -2.22
C LYS A 426 5.10 30.61 -1.73
N SER A 427 5.23 29.87 -0.63
CA SER A 427 6.55 29.57 -0.02
C SER A 427 7.04 28.15 -0.32
N TRP A 428 6.45 27.46 -1.31
CA TRP A 428 6.82 26.09 -1.65
C TRP A 428 7.93 26.08 -2.70
N VAL A 429 9.18 26.13 -2.24
CA VAL A 429 10.34 26.34 -3.11
C VAL A 429 10.84 25.09 -3.84
N ASN A 430 10.44 23.89 -3.38
CA ASN A 430 10.91 22.59 -3.91
C ASN A 430 9.80 21.71 -4.51
N LEU A 431 8.59 22.27 -4.67
CA LEU A 431 7.41 21.50 -5.06
C LEU A 431 7.44 21.17 -6.56
N GLU A 432 7.50 19.88 -6.90
CA GLU A 432 7.59 19.36 -8.26
C GLU A 432 6.27 18.72 -8.75
N LEU A 433 5.42 18.22 -7.82
CA LEU A 433 4.18 17.53 -8.13
C LEU A 433 3.00 17.98 -7.24
N ILE A 434 1.86 18.27 -7.88
CA ILE A 434 0.58 18.51 -7.19
C ILE A 434 -0.47 17.53 -7.74
N ASP A 435 -1.12 16.80 -6.83
CA ASP A 435 -2.21 15.87 -7.12
C ASP A 435 -3.52 16.33 -6.47
N ILE A 436 -4.45 16.75 -7.32
CA ILE A 436 -5.75 17.30 -6.97
C ILE A 436 -6.77 16.18 -7.06
N GLY A 437 -7.10 15.64 -5.90
CA GLY A 437 -8.10 14.62 -5.74
C GLY A 437 -9.54 15.12 -5.88
N PRO A 438 -10.51 14.20 -5.79
CA PRO A 438 -11.84 14.40 -6.33
C PRO A 438 -12.74 15.32 -5.48
N ALA A 439 -12.39 15.61 -4.24
CA ALA A 439 -13.21 16.45 -3.37
C ALA A 439 -13.09 17.96 -3.67
N ILE A 440 -12.04 18.38 -4.37
CA ILE A 440 -11.76 19.79 -4.66
C ILE A 440 -12.72 20.29 -5.72
N LEU A 441 -13.46 21.36 -5.44
CA LEU A 441 -14.42 21.97 -6.37
C LEU A 441 -13.92 23.31 -6.91
N THR A 442 -13.10 24.04 -6.15
CA THR A 442 -12.62 25.39 -6.49
C THR A 442 -11.11 25.50 -6.28
N LEU A 443 -10.42 26.14 -7.24
CA LEU A 443 -9.10 26.74 -7.06
C LEU A 443 -9.28 28.26 -7.12
N GLU A 444 -8.81 28.98 -6.11
CA GLU A 444 -8.90 30.44 -6.13
C GLU A 444 -7.82 31.09 -7.03
N ALA A 445 -7.87 32.41 -7.17
CA ALA A 445 -6.94 33.15 -8.02
C ALA A 445 -5.48 32.93 -7.60
N ASP A 446 -4.57 32.91 -8.58
CA ASP A 446 -3.13 32.81 -8.37
C ASP A 446 -2.69 31.57 -7.54
N THR A 447 -3.49 30.49 -7.51
CA THR A 447 -3.23 29.30 -6.68
C THR A 447 -1.79 28.76 -6.86
N PHE A 448 -1.31 28.63 -8.10
CA PHE A 448 0.02 28.07 -8.42
C PHE A 448 1.08 29.13 -8.75
N CYS A 449 0.81 30.43 -8.60
CA CYS A 449 1.63 31.52 -9.17
C CYS A 449 3.11 31.53 -8.73
N SER A 450 3.44 30.88 -7.62
CA SER A 450 4.79 30.87 -7.01
C SER A 450 5.46 29.48 -7.03
N ALA A 451 4.81 28.45 -7.59
CA ALA A 451 5.34 27.09 -7.64
C ALA A 451 6.28 26.90 -8.85
N SER A 452 7.41 27.61 -8.87
CA SER A 452 8.30 27.71 -10.04
C SER A 452 8.94 26.40 -10.49
N LEU A 453 9.08 25.42 -9.58
CA LEU A 453 9.63 24.08 -9.89
C LEU A 453 8.54 23.04 -10.22
N LEU A 454 7.27 23.44 -10.28
CA LEU A 454 6.16 22.53 -10.54
C LEU A 454 6.27 21.94 -11.96
N LYS A 455 6.47 20.63 -12.04
CA LYS A 455 6.59 19.87 -13.30
C LYS A 455 5.37 19.03 -13.60
N THR A 456 4.69 18.53 -12.58
CA THR A 456 3.57 17.60 -12.71
C THR A 456 2.33 18.12 -12.01
N LEU A 457 1.22 18.18 -12.73
CA LEU A 457 -0.07 18.59 -12.19
C LEU A 457 -1.14 17.58 -12.60
N ILE A 458 -1.82 17.03 -11.60
CA ILE A 458 -2.82 15.97 -11.77
C ILE A 458 -4.16 16.47 -11.23
N PHE A 459 -5.19 16.38 -12.07
CA PHE A 459 -6.59 16.57 -11.73
C PHE A 459 -7.30 15.23 -11.89
N ARG A 460 -7.58 14.55 -10.78
CA ARG A 460 -8.20 13.22 -10.79
C ARG A 460 -9.69 13.28 -11.13
N ASP A 461 -10.20 12.13 -11.58
CA ASP A 461 -11.55 11.98 -12.13
C ASP A 461 -12.67 12.35 -11.15
N THR A 462 -13.58 13.22 -11.60
CA THR A 462 -14.80 13.63 -10.90
C THR A 462 -15.94 13.96 -11.87
N GLN A 463 -17.18 13.72 -11.44
CA GLN A 463 -18.39 14.14 -12.16
C GLN A 463 -18.61 15.67 -12.16
N MET A 464 -18.09 16.38 -11.16
CA MET A 464 -18.26 17.84 -11.02
C MET A 464 -17.09 18.61 -11.66
N PRO A 465 -17.36 19.72 -12.37
CA PRO A 465 -16.30 20.57 -12.90
C PRO A 465 -15.47 21.21 -11.78
N ILE A 466 -14.21 21.56 -12.06
CA ILE A 466 -13.44 22.46 -11.19
C ILE A 466 -13.63 23.91 -11.64
N LEU A 467 -13.92 24.79 -10.70
CA LEU A 467 -13.90 26.22 -10.95
C LEU A 467 -12.47 26.74 -10.73
N LEU A 468 -11.92 27.36 -11.77
CA LEU A 468 -10.57 27.93 -11.74
C LEU A 468 -10.63 29.45 -11.60
N GLY A 469 -9.97 29.97 -10.56
CA GLY A 469 -9.77 31.39 -10.36
C GLY A 469 -8.78 31.97 -11.37
N ASN A 470 -8.89 33.28 -11.61
CA ASN A 470 -8.02 33.99 -12.54
C ASN A 470 -6.53 33.75 -12.24
N ASN A 471 -5.71 33.61 -13.29
CA ASN A 471 -4.26 33.42 -13.18
C ASN A 471 -3.81 32.22 -12.32
N SER A 472 -4.69 31.25 -12.06
CA SER A 472 -4.30 30.02 -11.34
C SER A 472 -3.09 29.35 -11.99
N PHE A 473 -3.01 29.41 -13.32
CA PHE A 473 -1.88 28.95 -14.14
C PHE A 473 -1.11 30.16 -14.70
N ASN A 474 -0.14 30.66 -13.94
CA ASN A 474 0.71 31.77 -14.41
C ASN A 474 1.66 31.30 -15.54
N THR A 475 1.92 32.19 -16.50
CA THR A 475 2.83 32.03 -17.65
C THR A 475 4.27 31.62 -17.32
N SER A 476 4.71 31.76 -16.07
CA SER A 476 6.04 31.35 -15.60
C SER A 476 6.15 29.85 -15.29
N LEU A 477 5.04 29.12 -15.20
CA LEU A 477 5.04 27.70 -14.87
C LEU A 477 5.54 26.86 -16.05
N GLN A 478 6.47 25.95 -15.78
CA GLN A 478 7.09 25.06 -16.78
C GLN A 478 6.55 23.63 -16.60
N ILE A 479 5.24 23.45 -16.74
CA ILE A 479 4.59 22.16 -16.51
C ILE A 479 4.96 21.20 -17.64
N GLU A 480 5.63 20.09 -17.30
CA GLU A 480 6.02 19.03 -18.23
C GLU A 480 4.92 17.96 -18.38
N THR A 481 4.20 17.67 -17.29
CA THR A 481 3.16 16.61 -17.25
C THR A 481 1.83 17.16 -16.71
N LEU A 482 0.78 17.02 -17.52
CA LEU A 482 -0.57 17.45 -17.18
C LEU A 482 -1.56 16.29 -17.32
N VAL A 483 -2.27 15.98 -16.24
CA VAL A 483 -3.35 14.98 -16.22
C VAL A 483 -4.65 15.65 -15.85
N ILE A 484 -5.65 15.58 -16.72
CA ILE A 484 -6.98 16.17 -16.55
C ILE A 484 -8.01 15.08 -16.80
N HIS A 485 -8.54 14.48 -15.75
CA HIS A 485 -9.60 13.46 -15.87
C HIS A 485 -10.97 13.97 -15.39
N ARG A 486 -11.10 15.28 -15.23
CA ARG A 486 -12.32 15.96 -14.78
C ARG A 486 -12.64 17.15 -15.68
N PRO A 487 -13.92 17.57 -15.80
CA PRO A 487 -14.27 18.75 -16.58
C PRO A 487 -13.59 20.01 -16.00
N ILE A 488 -12.88 20.75 -16.85
CA ILE A 488 -12.17 21.99 -16.51
C ILE A 488 -12.26 22.94 -17.69
N ASN A 489 -12.36 24.25 -17.43
CA ASN A 489 -12.20 25.23 -18.52
C ASN A 489 -10.71 25.31 -18.89
N LEU A 490 -10.39 24.79 -20.06
CA LEU A 490 -9.03 24.66 -20.56
C LEU A 490 -8.44 25.99 -21.07
N ASP A 491 -9.25 27.03 -21.28
CA ASP A 491 -8.78 28.35 -21.75
C ASP A 491 -7.76 28.99 -20.81
N GLN A 492 -7.83 28.67 -19.52
CA GLN A 492 -6.90 29.20 -18.53
C GLN A 492 -5.55 28.48 -18.53
N ILE A 493 -5.35 27.42 -19.32
CA ILE A 493 -4.13 26.58 -19.36
C ILE A 493 -3.25 26.91 -20.60
N GLN A 494 -3.67 27.85 -21.45
CA GLN A 494 -3.16 28.11 -22.81
C GLN A 494 -1.66 28.46 -22.98
N ASN A 495 -0.88 28.64 -21.92
CA ASN A 495 0.51 29.15 -22.01
C ASN A 495 1.62 28.10 -21.80
N GLY A 496 1.29 26.81 -21.75
CA GLY A 496 2.24 25.70 -21.54
C GLY A 496 2.95 25.20 -22.79
N LYS A 497 3.80 26.00 -23.45
CA LYS A 497 4.57 25.58 -24.66
C LYS A 497 5.67 24.53 -24.39
N GLN A 498 5.60 23.80 -23.28
CA GLN A 498 6.64 22.87 -22.83
C GLN A 498 6.12 21.51 -22.36
N PHE A 499 4.83 21.22 -22.58
CA PHE A 499 4.30 19.91 -22.20
C PHE A 499 5.06 18.78 -22.90
N LYS A 500 5.42 17.76 -22.13
CA LYS A 500 5.99 16.50 -22.61
C LYS A 500 4.96 15.38 -22.60
N ASN A 501 4.08 15.37 -21.59
CA ASN A 501 3.06 14.36 -21.38
C ASN A 501 1.71 14.99 -21.06
N ILE A 502 0.68 14.61 -21.82
CA ILE A 502 -0.70 15.05 -21.59
C ILE A 502 -1.64 13.84 -21.50
N SER A 503 -2.50 13.83 -20.49
CA SER A 503 -3.61 12.86 -20.39
C SER A 503 -4.91 13.61 -20.11
N ILE A 504 -5.89 13.49 -21.01
CA ILE A 504 -7.17 14.20 -20.93
C ILE A 504 -8.33 13.19 -20.99
N ALA A 505 -9.28 13.31 -20.08
CA ALA A 505 -10.53 12.55 -20.05
C ALA A 505 -11.64 13.39 -19.38
N ASN A 506 -12.88 13.05 -19.67
CA ASN A 506 -14.10 13.67 -19.14
C ASN A 506 -14.18 15.19 -19.41
N VAL A 507 -13.62 15.64 -20.53
CA VAL A 507 -13.80 17.00 -21.05
C VAL A 507 -14.64 16.88 -22.32
N ALA A 508 -15.69 17.70 -22.45
CA ALA A 508 -16.60 17.63 -23.59
C ALA A 508 -15.89 17.93 -24.91
N ASP A 509 -15.11 19.00 -25.00
CA ASP A 509 -14.41 19.42 -26.21
C ASP A 509 -12.99 19.87 -25.84
N ILE A 510 -12.00 19.48 -26.64
CA ILE A 510 -10.67 20.08 -26.58
C ILE A 510 -10.69 21.29 -27.52
N LEU A 511 -10.40 22.48 -27.00
CA LEU A 511 -10.62 23.73 -27.72
C LEU A 511 -9.54 23.99 -28.79
N ASP A 512 -9.86 24.91 -29.69
CA ASP A 512 -8.97 25.33 -30.77
C ASP A 512 -7.67 25.93 -30.20
N ASN A 513 -6.55 25.63 -30.86
CA ASN A 513 -5.19 26.11 -30.54
C ASN A 513 -4.69 25.81 -29.12
N GLN A 514 -5.40 24.97 -28.36
CA GLN A 514 -5.19 24.86 -26.92
C GLN A 514 -3.81 24.29 -26.53
N PHE A 515 -3.24 23.39 -27.33
CA PHE A 515 -1.87 22.87 -27.17
C PHE A 515 -0.97 23.21 -28.36
N PHE A 516 -1.34 24.26 -29.12
CA PHE A 516 -0.66 24.67 -30.35
C PHE A 516 0.84 24.86 -30.14
N SER A 517 1.66 24.29 -31.02
CA SER A 517 3.13 24.38 -30.96
C SER A 517 3.70 23.95 -29.60
N SER A 518 3.33 22.74 -29.15
CA SER A 518 4.00 22.04 -28.04
C SER A 518 5.09 21.10 -28.60
N PRO A 519 6.27 21.62 -29.00
CA PRO A 519 7.26 20.83 -29.74
C PRO A 519 7.83 19.67 -28.91
N ASN A 520 7.73 19.71 -27.58
CA ASN A 520 8.23 18.65 -26.72
C ASN A 520 7.18 17.58 -26.40
N LEU A 521 5.94 17.72 -26.88
CA LEU A 521 4.84 16.81 -26.55
C LEU A 521 5.08 15.46 -27.23
N SER A 522 5.46 14.47 -26.42
CA SER A 522 5.83 13.11 -26.88
C SER A 522 4.80 12.06 -26.52
N PHE A 523 3.98 12.30 -25.49
CA PHE A 523 2.94 11.38 -25.03
C PHE A 523 1.58 12.10 -24.92
N LEU A 524 0.58 11.55 -25.60
CA LEU A 524 -0.80 12.01 -25.58
C LEU A 524 -1.74 10.83 -25.27
N SER A 525 -2.50 10.94 -24.19
CA SER A 525 -3.54 9.98 -23.82
C SER A 525 -4.90 10.66 -23.80
N LEU A 526 -5.84 10.18 -24.63
CA LEU A 526 -7.21 10.69 -24.69
C LEU A 526 -8.20 9.64 -24.13
N GLY A 527 -9.10 10.08 -23.27
CA GLY A 527 -10.05 9.24 -22.54
C GLY A 527 -11.51 9.46 -22.95
N ARG A 528 -12.44 8.95 -22.13
CA ARG A 528 -13.89 9.07 -22.35
C ARG A 528 -14.35 10.53 -22.24
N GLY A 529 -15.54 10.84 -22.75
CA GLY A 529 -16.17 12.16 -22.62
C GLY A 529 -15.74 13.20 -23.66
N ILE A 530 -14.64 12.98 -24.38
CA ILE A 530 -14.18 13.85 -25.47
C ILE A 530 -15.09 13.66 -26.69
N ARG A 531 -15.76 14.74 -27.13
CA ARG A 531 -16.68 14.79 -28.28
C ARG A 531 -16.03 15.34 -29.53
N SER A 532 -15.15 16.33 -29.40
CA SER A 532 -14.40 16.90 -30.51
C SER A 532 -12.97 17.28 -30.12
N ILE A 533 -12.08 17.28 -31.11
CA ILE A 533 -10.74 17.87 -31.03
C ILE A 533 -10.74 19.12 -31.91
N GLY A 534 -10.47 20.30 -31.34
CA GLY A 534 -10.51 21.59 -32.03
C GLY A 534 -9.36 21.83 -33.01
N ASP A 535 -9.45 22.95 -33.70
CA ASP A 535 -8.55 23.34 -34.79
C ASP A 535 -7.13 23.60 -34.27
N SER A 536 -6.12 23.13 -35.02
CA SER A 536 -4.67 23.29 -34.75
C SER A 536 -4.22 22.84 -33.35
N CYS A 537 -5.03 22.04 -32.65
CA CYS A 537 -4.85 21.79 -31.22
C CYS A 537 -3.47 21.18 -30.88
N PHE A 538 -2.98 20.24 -31.68
CA PHE A 538 -1.69 19.56 -31.51
C PHE A 538 -0.71 19.84 -32.66
N TYR A 539 -0.84 20.98 -33.34
CA TYR A 539 0.03 21.39 -34.44
C TYR A 539 1.52 21.27 -34.08
N SER A 540 2.30 20.63 -34.95
CA SER A 540 3.75 20.43 -34.86
C SER A 540 4.22 19.75 -33.56
N SER A 541 3.41 18.83 -33.01
CA SER A 541 3.78 18.05 -31.82
C SER A 541 4.72 16.88 -32.16
N ASN A 542 5.54 16.46 -31.20
CA ASN A 542 6.46 15.31 -31.30
C ASN A 542 5.80 13.97 -30.90
N ILE A 543 4.48 13.86 -31.05
CA ILE A 543 3.71 12.66 -30.71
C ILE A 543 4.06 11.55 -31.70
N THR A 544 4.23 10.33 -31.21
CA THR A 544 4.59 9.15 -32.03
C THR A 544 3.40 8.25 -32.35
N GLU A 545 2.50 8.05 -31.38
CA GLU A 545 1.28 7.26 -31.53
C GLU A 545 0.11 7.96 -30.85
N ILE A 546 -1.07 7.85 -31.46
CA ILE A 546 -2.33 8.31 -30.88
C ILE A 546 -3.34 7.17 -30.87
N ASP A 547 -3.85 6.81 -29.70
CA ASP A 547 -4.95 5.86 -29.54
C ASP A 547 -6.22 6.55 -29.04
N MET A 548 -7.22 6.68 -29.92
CA MET A 548 -8.51 7.29 -29.61
C MET A 548 -9.61 6.25 -29.34
N ILE A 549 -9.29 4.96 -29.21
CA ILE A 549 -10.32 3.92 -29.06
C ILE A 549 -11.20 4.09 -27.82
N ARG A 550 -10.67 4.78 -26.79
CA ARG A 550 -11.35 5.07 -25.52
C ARG A 550 -12.22 6.33 -25.56
N CYS A 551 -12.11 7.16 -26.60
CA CYS A 551 -12.90 8.37 -26.79
C CYS A 551 -14.28 8.01 -27.39
N VAL A 552 -15.15 7.42 -26.57
CA VAL A 552 -16.43 6.83 -27.03
C VAL A 552 -17.40 7.86 -27.63
N ASP A 553 -17.29 9.12 -27.24
CA ASP A 553 -18.16 10.20 -27.68
C ASP A 553 -17.56 11.04 -28.82
N LEU A 554 -16.33 10.73 -29.26
CA LEU A 554 -15.62 11.51 -30.28
C LEU A 554 -16.33 11.39 -31.62
N ARG A 555 -16.61 12.55 -32.25
CA ARG A 555 -17.32 12.68 -33.53
C ARG A 555 -16.50 13.39 -34.60
N SER A 556 -15.69 14.38 -34.22
CA SER A 556 -14.92 15.18 -35.18
C SER A 556 -13.51 15.49 -34.70
N ILE A 557 -12.60 15.64 -35.66
CA ILE A 557 -11.27 16.23 -35.48
C ILE A 557 -11.18 17.46 -36.38
N GLY A 558 -10.82 18.60 -35.81
CA GLY A 558 -10.78 19.91 -36.46
C GLY A 558 -9.65 20.09 -37.46
N ASN A 559 -9.62 21.26 -38.07
CA ASN A 559 -8.66 21.65 -39.10
C ASN A 559 -7.25 21.73 -38.52
N GLU A 560 -6.25 21.26 -39.25
CA GLU A 560 -4.83 21.32 -38.85
C GLU A 560 -4.50 20.68 -37.49
N ALA A 561 -5.41 19.90 -36.89
CA ALA A 561 -5.31 19.45 -35.49
C ALA A 561 -4.00 18.71 -35.18
N PHE A 562 -3.46 17.94 -36.12
CA PHE A 562 -2.20 17.21 -36.02
C PHE A 562 -1.23 17.57 -37.17
N LYS A 563 -1.42 18.73 -37.81
CA LYS A 563 -0.56 19.17 -38.93
C LYS A 563 0.90 19.28 -38.47
N SER A 564 1.81 18.89 -39.35
CA SER A 564 3.26 18.94 -39.16
C SER A 564 3.80 18.08 -38.00
N CYS A 565 3.07 17.06 -37.53
CA CYS A 565 3.57 16.11 -36.52
C CYS A 565 4.61 15.16 -37.15
N GLN A 566 5.88 15.57 -37.15
CA GLN A 566 6.98 14.90 -37.89
C GLN A 566 7.24 13.46 -37.42
N LEU A 567 6.98 13.16 -36.15
CA LEU A 567 7.24 11.86 -35.53
C LEU A 567 6.00 10.96 -35.44
N LEU A 568 4.82 11.43 -35.88
CA LEU A 568 3.58 10.67 -35.76
C LEU A 568 3.60 9.50 -36.73
N GLU A 569 3.67 8.28 -36.19
CA GLU A 569 3.77 7.03 -36.96
C GLU A 569 2.42 6.33 -37.10
N LYS A 570 1.61 6.35 -36.03
CA LYS A 570 0.40 5.53 -35.90
C LYS A 570 -0.76 6.29 -35.27
N VAL A 571 -1.93 6.22 -35.89
CA VAL A 571 -3.18 6.80 -35.36
C VAL A 571 -4.27 5.74 -35.36
N ILE A 572 -4.82 5.42 -34.19
CA ILE A 572 -5.98 4.54 -34.03
C ILE A 572 -7.22 5.42 -33.83
N LEU A 573 -8.04 5.50 -34.88
CA LEU A 573 -9.30 6.23 -34.85
C LEU A 573 -10.42 5.40 -34.21
N ARG A 574 -11.39 6.08 -33.59
CA ARG A 574 -12.58 5.45 -33.04
C ARG A 574 -13.57 5.09 -34.16
N PRO A 575 -14.26 3.93 -34.12
CA PRO A 575 -15.23 3.55 -35.15
C PRO A 575 -16.41 4.50 -35.37
N SER A 576 -16.75 5.33 -34.38
CA SER A 576 -17.86 6.30 -34.40
C SER A 576 -17.45 7.70 -34.88
N LEU A 577 -16.22 7.88 -35.35
CA LEU A 577 -15.76 9.17 -35.87
C LEU A 577 -16.45 9.48 -37.21
N GLU A 578 -16.98 10.69 -37.34
CA GLU A 578 -17.82 11.12 -38.46
C GLU A 578 -17.05 12.02 -39.44
N SER A 579 -16.12 12.86 -38.95
CA SER A 579 -15.40 13.82 -39.78
C SER A 579 -13.94 14.07 -39.39
N LEU A 580 -13.12 14.36 -40.41
CA LEU A 580 -11.76 14.87 -40.30
C LEU A 580 -11.66 16.21 -41.03
N GLY A 581 -11.19 17.25 -40.36
CA GLY A 581 -11.05 18.61 -40.89
C GLY A 581 -9.95 18.78 -41.94
N ASP A 582 -9.89 19.98 -42.49
CA ASP A 582 -8.92 20.36 -43.51
C ASP A 582 -7.49 20.29 -42.95
N SER A 583 -6.58 19.69 -43.71
CA SER A 583 -5.15 19.58 -43.37
C SER A 583 -4.87 18.92 -42.00
N CYS A 584 -5.83 18.15 -41.45
CA CYS A 584 -5.76 17.58 -40.10
C CYS A 584 -4.45 16.80 -39.82
N PHE A 585 -3.96 16.02 -40.78
CA PHE A 585 -2.70 15.27 -40.71
C PHE A 585 -1.70 15.69 -41.81
N GLU A 586 -1.84 16.90 -42.36
CA GLU A 586 -0.91 17.41 -43.38
C GLU A 586 0.53 17.43 -42.84
N GLN A 587 1.52 17.11 -43.68
CA GLN A 587 2.95 17.11 -43.32
C GLN A 587 3.31 16.19 -42.14
N CYS A 588 2.67 15.02 -42.04
CA CYS A 588 3.05 13.94 -41.13
C CYS A 588 3.87 12.85 -41.87
N PRO A 589 5.16 13.08 -42.20
CA PRO A 589 5.93 12.19 -43.07
C PRO A 589 6.18 10.80 -42.48
N SER A 590 6.07 10.63 -41.16
CA SER A 590 6.26 9.35 -40.48
C SER A 590 4.99 8.48 -40.44
N LEU A 591 3.82 9.05 -40.74
CA LEU A 591 2.52 8.40 -40.57
C LEU A 591 2.38 7.27 -41.58
N TYR A 592 2.34 6.03 -41.09
CA TYR A 592 2.20 4.84 -41.93
C TYR A 592 0.91 4.07 -41.68
N TYR A 593 0.26 4.25 -40.52
CA TYR A 593 -0.93 3.50 -40.13
C TYR A 593 -2.03 4.42 -39.59
N ILE A 594 -3.13 4.56 -40.35
CA ILE A 594 -4.35 5.23 -39.93
C ILE A 594 -5.59 4.56 -40.57
N PRO A 595 -6.17 3.53 -39.95
CA PRO A 595 -7.36 2.88 -40.47
C PRO A 595 -8.56 3.83 -40.38
N LEU A 596 -9.10 4.23 -41.53
CA LEU A 596 -10.27 5.10 -41.60
C LEU A 596 -11.55 4.32 -41.24
N PRO A 597 -12.32 4.76 -40.23
CA PRO A 597 -13.62 4.17 -39.89
C PRO A 597 -14.63 4.24 -41.03
N LYS A 598 -15.46 3.20 -41.15
CA LYS A 598 -16.51 3.11 -42.19
C LYS A 598 -17.62 4.18 -42.08
N GLN A 599 -17.74 4.84 -40.92
CA GLN A 599 -18.76 5.86 -40.65
C GLN A 599 -18.31 7.29 -41.01
N ILE A 600 -17.05 7.49 -41.41
CA ILE A 600 -16.59 8.80 -41.85
C ILE A 600 -17.38 9.21 -43.10
N THR A 601 -17.98 10.41 -43.03
CA THR A 601 -18.74 11.04 -44.13
C THR A 601 -18.03 12.25 -44.72
N PHE A 602 -17.04 12.78 -44.00
CA PHE A 602 -16.31 13.99 -44.39
C PHE A 602 -14.82 13.85 -44.11
N ILE A 603 -14.00 14.07 -45.14
CA ILE A 603 -12.56 14.30 -45.03
C ILE A 603 -12.27 15.64 -45.72
N GLY A 604 -11.54 16.50 -45.03
CA GLY A 604 -11.18 17.83 -45.50
C GLY A 604 -10.13 17.85 -46.62
N GLU A 605 -9.94 19.03 -47.21
CA GLU A 605 -8.87 19.29 -48.19
C GLU A 605 -7.51 19.06 -47.54
N ARG A 606 -6.54 18.52 -48.30
CA ARG A 606 -5.16 18.28 -47.84
C ARG A 606 -5.02 17.42 -46.56
N CYS A 607 -6.06 16.71 -46.12
CA CYS A 607 -6.10 16.03 -44.81
C CYS A 607 -4.88 15.12 -44.55
N PHE A 608 -4.40 14.39 -45.56
CA PHE A 608 -3.22 13.51 -45.51
C PHE A 608 -2.11 13.94 -46.48
N ALA A 609 -2.10 15.21 -46.90
CA ALA A 609 -1.10 15.72 -47.84
C ALA A 609 0.30 15.60 -47.23
N SER A 610 1.28 15.13 -48.02
CA SER A 610 2.67 14.92 -47.62
C SER A 610 2.89 13.85 -46.52
N CYS A 611 1.97 12.90 -46.37
CA CYS A 611 2.18 11.70 -45.54
C CYS A 611 2.97 10.61 -46.30
N TYR A 612 4.28 10.84 -46.48
CA TYR A 612 5.13 10.03 -47.37
C TYR A 612 5.28 8.53 -47.02
N LYS A 613 4.83 8.09 -45.84
CA LYS A 613 4.84 6.66 -45.45
C LYS A 613 3.47 6.00 -45.43
N LEU A 614 2.39 6.74 -45.72
CA LEU A 614 1.04 6.21 -45.70
C LEU A 614 0.80 5.35 -46.93
N ARG A 615 0.73 4.01 -46.76
CA ARG A 615 0.66 3.04 -47.86
C ARG A 615 -0.70 2.39 -48.07
N ASP A 616 -1.38 2.07 -46.98
CA ASP A 616 -2.68 1.39 -47.01
C ASP A 616 -3.76 2.34 -46.48
N VAL A 617 -4.66 2.73 -47.37
CA VAL A 617 -5.86 3.49 -47.01
C VAL A 617 -7.07 2.82 -47.65
N VAL A 618 -8.07 2.51 -46.82
CA VAL A 618 -9.38 2.06 -47.29
C VAL A 618 -10.31 3.26 -47.24
N ILE A 619 -10.85 3.66 -48.39
CA ILE A 619 -11.82 4.75 -48.46
C ILE A 619 -13.12 4.32 -47.76
N PRO A 620 -13.64 5.12 -46.81
CA PRO A 620 -14.92 4.84 -46.18
C PRO A 620 -16.05 4.81 -47.22
N PRO A 621 -16.97 3.84 -47.18
CA PRO A 621 -18.04 3.70 -48.19
C PRO A 621 -19.08 4.82 -48.17
N GLN A 622 -19.09 5.66 -47.13
CA GLN A 622 -19.97 6.82 -47.01
C GLN A 622 -19.30 8.14 -47.41
N LEU A 623 -18.02 8.11 -47.79
CA LEU A 623 -17.28 9.29 -48.20
C LEU A 623 -17.64 9.66 -49.65
N ALA A 624 -18.52 10.66 -49.81
CA ALA A 624 -18.97 11.06 -51.14
C ALA A 624 -17.88 11.78 -51.96
N ASN A 625 -16.99 12.53 -51.32
CA ASN A 625 -15.96 13.32 -52.01
C ASN A 625 -14.57 13.04 -51.43
N ILE A 626 -13.61 12.72 -52.30
CA ILE A 626 -12.19 12.80 -52.01
C ILE A 626 -11.73 14.18 -52.49
N ARG A 627 -11.50 15.07 -51.52
CA ARG A 627 -11.30 16.51 -51.76
C ARG A 627 -9.94 16.86 -52.34
N GLU A 628 -9.80 18.13 -52.72
CA GLU A 628 -8.58 18.68 -53.27
C GLU A 628 -7.36 18.30 -52.42
N SER A 629 -6.37 17.69 -53.06
CA SER A 629 -5.10 17.30 -52.43
C SER A 629 -5.19 16.40 -51.20
N THR A 630 -6.32 15.74 -50.90
CA THR A 630 -6.51 14.95 -49.66
C THR A 630 -5.38 13.93 -49.42
N PHE A 631 -4.90 13.25 -50.46
CA PHE A 631 -3.82 12.26 -50.40
C PHE A 631 -2.57 12.67 -51.19
N MET A 632 -2.39 13.97 -51.47
CA MET A 632 -1.25 14.48 -52.24
C MET A 632 0.09 14.00 -51.64
N SER A 633 0.98 13.46 -52.48
CA SER A 633 2.31 12.98 -52.10
C SER A 633 2.31 11.93 -50.97
N THR A 634 1.35 11.01 -50.98
CA THR A 634 1.34 9.83 -50.11
C THR A 634 2.01 8.62 -50.78
N ALA A 635 2.31 7.57 -50.01
CA ALA A 635 2.88 6.33 -50.53
C ALA A 635 1.82 5.24 -50.80
N ILE A 636 0.56 5.65 -51.04
CA ILE A 636 -0.55 4.72 -51.25
C ILE A 636 -0.24 3.85 -52.46
N GLU A 637 -0.30 2.52 -52.30
CA GLU A 637 0.03 1.58 -53.38
C GLU A 637 -1.20 1.16 -54.20
N ARG A 638 -2.37 1.15 -53.57
CA ARG A 638 -3.64 0.78 -54.20
C ARG A 638 -4.76 1.63 -53.63
N ILE A 639 -5.71 2.03 -54.47
CA ILE A 639 -6.91 2.73 -54.03
C ILE A 639 -8.16 2.12 -54.64
N LYS A 640 -9.20 1.97 -53.82
CA LYS A 640 -10.53 1.54 -54.25
C LYS A 640 -11.50 2.68 -53.99
N LEU A 641 -12.01 3.27 -55.07
CA LEU A 641 -13.07 4.27 -55.03
C LEU A 641 -14.41 3.53 -54.95
N GLU A 642 -15.20 3.83 -53.93
CA GLU A 642 -16.49 3.18 -53.69
C GLU A 642 -17.60 3.83 -54.54
N TYR A 643 -18.75 3.18 -54.63
CA TYR A 643 -19.90 3.64 -55.43
C TYR A 643 -20.17 5.15 -55.27
N GLY A 644 -20.25 5.88 -56.38
CA GLY A 644 -20.66 7.29 -56.38
C GLY A 644 -19.62 8.27 -55.84
N THR A 645 -18.35 7.89 -55.70
CA THR A 645 -17.29 8.76 -55.18
C THR A 645 -16.90 9.85 -56.19
N PHE A 646 -16.91 11.11 -55.77
CA PHE A 646 -16.33 12.23 -56.51
C PHE A 646 -14.86 12.42 -56.10
N VAL A 647 -13.97 12.58 -57.07
CA VAL A 647 -12.53 12.81 -56.83
C VAL A 647 -12.17 14.18 -57.38
N ASP A 648 -11.84 15.12 -56.49
CA ASP A 648 -11.50 16.50 -56.83
C ASP A 648 -10.11 16.61 -57.48
N PRO A 649 -9.75 17.79 -58.03
CA PRO A 649 -8.41 18.03 -58.57
C PRO A 649 -7.29 17.80 -57.56
N ASP A 650 -6.16 17.29 -58.03
CA ASP A 650 -4.96 17.01 -57.24
C ASP A 650 -5.16 16.06 -56.04
N ALA A 651 -6.33 15.43 -55.87
CA ALA A 651 -6.65 14.55 -54.73
C ALA A 651 -5.56 13.51 -54.43
N PHE A 652 -4.97 12.91 -55.47
CA PHE A 652 -3.87 11.96 -55.40
C PHE A 652 -2.59 12.48 -56.05
N ARG A 653 -2.41 13.80 -56.19
CA ARG A 653 -1.25 14.37 -56.89
C ARG A 653 0.08 13.83 -56.34
N ASN A 654 0.99 13.43 -57.22
CA ASN A 654 2.33 12.96 -56.88
C ASN A 654 2.35 11.72 -55.96
N CYS A 655 1.30 10.88 -56.00
CA CYS A 655 1.30 9.56 -55.35
C CYS A 655 2.12 8.56 -56.16
N THR A 656 3.44 8.73 -56.15
CA THR A 656 4.36 7.94 -56.98
C THR A 656 4.42 6.45 -56.61
N SER A 657 3.87 6.01 -55.48
CA SER A 657 3.79 4.59 -55.13
C SER A 657 2.50 3.91 -55.63
N LEU A 658 1.54 4.67 -56.16
CA LEU A 658 0.24 4.17 -56.58
C LEU A 658 0.36 3.30 -57.84
N ARG A 659 0.03 2.02 -57.71
CA ARG A 659 0.11 1.01 -58.77
C ARG A 659 -1.25 0.54 -59.26
N ILE A 660 -2.25 0.50 -58.39
CA ILE A 660 -3.58 -0.04 -58.70
C ILE A 660 -4.67 0.96 -58.31
N VAL A 661 -5.58 1.27 -59.24
CA VAL A 661 -6.75 2.12 -58.99
C VAL A 661 -8.01 1.35 -59.40
N GLU A 662 -8.88 1.05 -58.45
CA GLU A 662 -10.19 0.42 -58.69
C GLU A 662 -11.30 1.46 -58.54
N ILE A 663 -12.19 1.57 -59.53
CA ILE A 663 -13.19 2.64 -59.64
C ILE A 663 -14.57 2.03 -59.81
N PHE A 664 -15.38 2.03 -58.74
CA PHE A 664 -16.73 1.46 -58.73
C PHE A 664 -17.76 2.36 -59.41
N ASP A 665 -18.97 1.83 -59.55
CA ASP A 665 -20.03 2.47 -60.32
C ASP A 665 -20.32 3.91 -59.89
N HIS A 666 -20.68 4.75 -60.86
CA HIS A 666 -21.06 6.15 -60.65
C HIS A 666 -19.99 7.08 -60.05
N CYS A 667 -18.73 6.66 -59.97
CA CYS A 667 -17.65 7.56 -59.60
C CYS A 667 -17.45 8.69 -60.63
N THR A 668 -17.05 9.86 -60.17
CA THR A 668 -16.71 11.03 -61.01
C THR A 668 -15.30 11.52 -60.68
N LEU A 669 -14.39 11.50 -61.65
CA LEU A 669 -13.01 11.97 -61.49
C LEU A 669 -12.84 13.31 -62.21
N TYR A 670 -12.42 14.36 -61.50
CA TYR A 670 -12.18 15.67 -62.07
C TYR A 670 -10.77 15.79 -62.67
N LYS A 671 -10.53 16.87 -63.41
CA LYS A 671 -9.21 17.16 -63.98
C LYS A 671 -8.13 17.17 -62.88
N ASP A 672 -6.96 16.61 -63.17
CA ASP A 672 -5.77 16.53 -62.32
C ASP A 672 -5.89 15.63 -61.07
N SER A 673 -6.97 14.85 -60.91
CA SER A 673 -7.17 13.97 -59.75
C SER A 673 -6.00 13.04 -59.42
N PHE A 674 -5.31 12.51 -60.43
CA PHE A 674 -4.16 11.59 -60.33
C PHE A 674 -2.89 12.16 -61.00
N ARG A 675 -2.76 13.49 -61.02
CA ARG A 675 -1.61 14.16 -61.65
C ARG A 675 -0.27 13.71 -61.05
N LEU A 676 0.75 13.48 -61.89
CA LEU A 676 2.10 13.04 -61.45
C LEU A 676 2.13 11.66 -60.75
N CYS A 677 1.11 10.81 -60.97
CA CYS A 677 1.09 9.41 -60.50
C CYS A 677 1.74 8.46 -61.51
N ASN A 678 3.06 8.58 -61.66
CA ASN A 678 3.77 8.01 -62.80
C ASN A 678 3.88 6.46 -62.81
N ASN A 679 3.57 5.78 -61.70
CA ASN A 679 3.76 4.33 -61.52
C ASN A 679 2.46 3.52 -61.48
N ILE A 680 1.33 4.12 -61.90
CA ILE A 680 0.07 3.37 -62.02
C ILE A 680 0.26 2.28 -63.09
N GLU A 681 0.03 1.03 -62.71
CA GLU A 681 0.15 -0.14 -63.58
C GLU A 681 -1.21 -0.64 -64.04
N ASN A 682 -2.21 -0.61 -63.16
CA ASN A 682 -3.53 -1.16 -63.40
C ASN A 682 -4.63 -0.19 -62.98
N VAL A 683 -5.59 0.05 -63.88
CA VAL A 683 -6.83 0.76 -63.54
C VAL A 683 -8.03 -0.11 -63.88
N VAL A 684 -8.89 -0.34 -62.90
CA VAL A 684 -10.08 -1.19 -63.01
C VAL A 684 -11.32 -0.32 -62.92
N PHE A 685 -12.23 -0.45 -63.88
CA PHE A 685 -13.48 0.28 -63.94
C PHE A 685 -14.68 -0.67 -63.87
N TYR A 686 -15.68 -0.26 -63.10
CA TYR A 686 -17.00 -0.87 -63.10
C TYR A 686 -17.99 0.00 -63.93
N GLU A 687 -19.30 -0.20 -63.80
CA GLU A 687 -20.33 0.40 -64.66
C GLU A 687 -20.59 1.89 -64.38
N TYR A 688 -20.81 2.73 -65.39
CA TYR A 688 -21.26 4.13 -65.23
C TYR A 688 -20.28 5.11 -64.55
N VAL A 689 -18.97 5.04 -64.86
CA VAL A 689 -17.97 6.01 -64.37
C VAL A 689 -17.91 7.26 -65.27
N THR A 690 -17.66 8.44 -64.68
CA THR A 690 -17.37 9.70 -65.38
C THR A 690 -15.95 10.16 -65.10
N ILE A 691 -15.15 10.40 -66.14
CA ILE A 691 -13.77 10.89 -66.02
C ILE A 691 -13.63 12.14 -66.89
N TYR A 692 -13.12 13.23 -66.31
CA TYR A 692 -12.92 14.51 -66.98
C TYR A 692 -11.51 14.63 -67.55
N GLU A 693 -11.39 15.28 -68.71
CA GLU A 693 -10.10 15.48 -69.39
C GLU A 693 -8.98 15.95 -68.45
N GLY A 694 -7.92 15.14 -68.37
CA GLY A 694 -6.75 15.41 -67.55
C GLY A 694 -6.81 14.84 -66.13
N SER A 695 -7.81 14.04 -65.77
CA SER A 695 -7.83 13.32 -64.48
C SER A 695 -6.55 12.52 -64.24
N PHE A 696 -5.93 12.05 -65.31
CA PHE A 696 -4.77 11.17 -65.31
C PHE A 696 -3.55 11.77 -66.03
N GLU A 697 -3.19 13.03 -65.73
CA GLU A 697 -2.09 13.75 -66.37
C GLU A 697 -0.69 13.20 -65.97
N GLN A 698 0.18 12.99 -66.96
CA GLN A 698 1.60 12.59 -66.81
C GLN A 698 1.85 11.16 -66.27
N MET A 699 1.03 10.18 -66.63
CA MET A 699 1.21 8.78 -66.21
C MET A 699 2.09 7.92 -67.14
N GLY A 700 2.56 6.78 -66.61
CA GLY A 700 3.20 5.70 -67.39
C GLY A 700 2.21 4.83 -68.17
N ASN A 701 2.69 3.73 -68.76
CA ASN A 701 1.83 2.78 -69.49
C ASN A 701 0.91 2.02 -68.50
N VAL A 702 -0.40 2.02 -68.76
CA VAL A 702 -1.42 1.42 -67.87
C VAL A 702 -2.10 0.24 -68.56
N SER A 703 -2.37 -0.82 -67.79
CA SER A 703 -3.27 -1.93 -68.16
C SER A 703 -4.67 -1.68 -67.61
N TYR A 704 -5.69 -1.81 -68.46
CA TYR A 704 -7.06 -1.44 -68.10
C TYR A 704 -7.90 -2.69 -67.89
N TYR A 705 -8.88 -2.63 -66.98
CA TYR A 705 -9.82 -3.73 -66.75
C TYR A 705 -11.23 -3.18 -66.79
N GLY A 706 -12.02 -3.60 -67.77
CA GLY A 706 -13.42 -3.18 -67.95
C GLY A 706 -14.37 -4.36 -67.90
N LEU A 707 -15.45 -4.24 -67.12
CA LEU A 707 -16.47 -5.29 -67.01
C LEU A 707 -17.58 -5.16 -68.07
N VAL A 708 -17.85 -3.95 -68.62
CA VAL A 708 -18.95 -3.68 -69.56
C VAL A 708 -18.79 -2.34 -70.33
N ASP A 709 -19.65 -2.12 -71.34
CA ASP A 709 -19.51 -1.09 -72.40
C ASP A 709 -20.20 0.28 -72.18
N TYR A 710 -20.61 0.62 -70.95
CA TYR A 710 -21.37 1.84 -70.68
C TYR A 710 -20.52 2.98 -70.12
N TRP A 711 -20.07 3.87 -71.02
CA TRP A 711 -19.27 5.06 -70.71
C TRP A 711 -20.06 6.34 -70.94
N SER A 712 -19.88 7.36 -70.08
CA SER A 712 -20.36 8.71 -70.36
C SER A 712 -19.53 9.39 -71.46
N ILE A 713 -20.11 10.36 -72.17
CA ILE A 713 -19.51 11.00 -73.37
C ILE A 713 -18.09 11.53 -73.12
N GLY A 714 -17.76 12.03 -71.92
CA GLY A 714 -16.43 12.55 -71.60
C GLY A 714 -15.37 11.48 -71.29
N THR A 715 -15.77 10.32 -70.79
CA THR A 715 -14.84 9.27 -70.38
C THR A 715 -14.17 8.57 -71.57
N TYR A 716 -14.86 8.56 -72.71
CA TYR A 716 -14.37 7.94 -73.93
C TYR A 716 -13.14 8.64 -74.51
N ASP A 717 -13.17 9.97 -74.56
CA ASP A 717 -12.10 10.79 -75.15
C ASP A 717 -10.79 10.70 -74.33
N GLU A 718 -10.89 10.50 -73.01
CA GLU A 718 -9.73 10.36 -72.14
C GLU A 718 -9.05 9.00 -72.26
N LEU A 719 -9.80 7.90 -72.38
CA LEU A 719 -9.18 6.58 -72.60
C LEU A 719 -8.35 6.54 -73.90
N HIS A 720 -8.69 7.34 -74.91
CA HIS A 720 -7.87 7.49 -76.11
C HIS A 720 -6.66 8.42 -75.93
N SER A 721 -6.73 9.38 -75.00
CA SER A 721 -5.60 10.28 -74.70
C SER A 721 -4.56 9.62 -73.79
N LEU A 722 -4.95 8.56 -73.07
CA LEU A 722 -4.05 7.73 -72.28
C LEU A 722 -3.28 6.77 -73.20
N ASN A 723 -1.98 6.59 -72.95
CA ASN A 723 -1.11 5.69 -73.73
C ASN A 723 -1.35 4.21 -73.36
N ILE A 724 -2.58 3.74 -73.59
CA ILE A 724 -3.05 2.41 -73.20
C ILE A 724 -2.37 1.33 -74.05
N GLN A 725 -1.60 0.44 -73.42
CA GLN A 725 -0.96 -0.68 -74.14
C GLN A 725 -1.81 -1.94 -74.18
N LYS A 726 -2.69 -2.15 -73.20
CA LYS A 726 -3.49 -3.36 -73.07
C LYS A 726 -4.78 -3.12 -72.28
N ILE A 727 -5.90 -3.66 -72.76
CA ILE A 727 -7.19 -3.66 -72.06
C ILE A 727 -7.59 -5.12 -71.83
N ASN A 728 -7.86 -5.48 -70.59
CA ASN A 728 -8.39 -6.76 -70.20
C ASN A 728 -9.91 -6.64 -69.98
N VAL A 729 -10.69 -7.49 -70.63
CA VAL A 729 -12.17 -7.46 -70.57
C VAL A 729 -12.74 -8.83 -70.24
N VAL A 730 -13.93 -8.88 -69.66
CA VAL A 730 -14.60 -10.17 -69.37
C VAL A 730 -15.09 -10.85 -70.66
N PRO A 731 -15.10 -12.20 -70.71
CA PRO A 731 -15.67 -12.93 -71.84
C PRO A 731 -17.14 -12.57 -72.05
N GLY A 732 -17.45 -12.10 -73.27
CA GLY A 732 -18.75 -11.52 -73.62
C GLY A 732 -18.70 -10.02 -73.95
N TYR A 733 -17.55 -9.37 -73.81
CA TYR A 733 -17.31 -8.01 -74.30
C TYR A 733 -17.42 -7.94 -75.85
N VAL A 734 -18.27 -7.06 -76.37
CA VAL A 734 -18.63 -7.01 -77.82
C VAL A 734 -18.27 -5.70 -78.52
N SER A 735 -17.64 -4.75 -77.84
CA SER A 735 -17.41 -3.42 -78.38
C SER A 735 -16.23 -3.34 -79.35
N THR A 736 -16.47 -2.63 -80.45
CA THR A 736 -15.49 -2.31 -81.49
C THR A 736 -14.70 -1.03 -81.19
N LYS A 737 -14.92 -0.39 -80.04
CA LYS A 737 -14.37 0.94 -79.69
C LYS A 737 -12.87 0.97 -79.44
N TYR A 738 -12.23 -0.17 -79.18
CA TYR A 738 -10.81 -0.27 -78.86
C TYR A 738 -10.05 -1.14 -79.87
N ALA A 739 -10.47 -1.13 -81.14
CA ALA A 739 -9.88 -1.98 -82.18
C ALA A 739 -8.36 -1.78 -82.35
N ASP A 740 -7.82 -0.62 -81.96
CA ASP A 740 -6.40 -0.25 -82.07
C ASP A 740 -5.59 -0.53 -80.78
N ILE A 741 -6.19 -1.16 -79.77
CA ILE A 741 -5.58 -1.48 -78.48
C ILE A 741 -5.58 -3.00 -78.29
N ASP A 742 -4.54 -3.57 -77.68
CA ASP A 742 -4.48 -5.01 -77.41
C ASP A 742 -5.55 -5.42 -76.37
N VAL A 743 -6.63 -6.08 -76.83
CA VAL A 743 -7.75 -6.53 -75.99
C VAL A 743 -7.57 -8.00 -75.61
N ASN A 744 -7.46 -8.29 -74.32
CA ASN A 744 -7.28 -9.62 -73.78
C ASN A 744 -8.50 -10.05 -72.95
N PHE A 745 -9.08 -11.21 -73.25
CA PHE A 745 -10.27 -11.72 -72.54
C PHE A 745 -9.86 -12.53 -71.32
N ILE A 746 -10.31 -12.12 -70.12
CA ILE A 746 -9.96 -12.78 -68.86
C ILE A 746 -11.21 -13.10 -68.02
N ASN A 747 -11.23 -14.29 -67.42
CA ASN A 747 -12.27 -14.69 -66.47
C ASN A 747 -11.97 -14.08 -65.10
N ILE A 748 -12.48 -12.88 -64.84
CA ILE A 748 -12.23 -12.18 -63.57
C ILE A 748 -13.05 -12.86 -62.46
N THR A 749 -12.37 -13.56 -61.56
CA THR A 749 -12.93 -13.85 -60.23
C THR A 749 -12.42 -12.78 -59.27
N SER A 750 -13.31 -12.18 -58.48
CA SER A 750 -13.00 -11.06 -57.56
C SER A 750 -11.86 -11.36 -56.55
N SER A 751 -11.42 -12.61 -56.45
CA SER A 751 -10.28 -13.08 -55.66
C SER A 751 -8.90 -12.76 -56.24
N GLU A 752 -8.74 -12.50 -57.55
CA GLU A 752 -7.41 -12.33 -58.17
C GLU A 752 -6.70 -11.02 -57.78
N PHE A 753 -7.44 -10.06 -57.20
CA PHE A 753 -6.90 -8.81 -56.65
C PHE A 753 -6.92 -8.76 -55.12
N THR A 754 -7.16 -9.90 -54.44
CA THR A 754 -7.29 -9.94 -52.98
C THR A 754 -5.95 -9.99 -52.25
N TYR A 755 -5.86 -9.16 -51.21
CA TYR A 755 -4.70 -8.98 -50.34
C TYR A 755 -4.64 -10.05 -49.23
N SER A 756 -3.46 -10.65 -49.03
CA SER A 756 -3.12 -11.36 -47.80
C SER A 756 -2.75 -10.37 -46.68
N GLN A 757 -3.41 -10.44 -45.52
CA GLN A 757 -3.11 -9.58 -44.37
C GLN A 757 -1.61 -9.59 -43.99
N PRO A 758 -1.04 -8.47 -43.52
CA PRO A 758 0.33 -8.45 -43.03
C PRO A 758 0.39 -9.21 -41.70
N ALA A 759 1.51 -9.92 -41.48
CA ALA A 759 1.79 -10.57 -40.21
C ALA A 759 1.80 -9.54 -39.06
N ASN A 760 1.06 -9.83 -38.00
CA ASN A 760 1.13 -9.09 -36.74
C ASN A 760 2.59 -9.01 -36.26
N PRO A 761 3.09 -7.85 -35.79
CA PRO A 761 4.37 -7.80 -35.08
C PRO A 761 4.25 -8.66 -33.81
N SER A 762 5.20 -9.58 -33.64
CA SER A 762 5.35 -10.45 -32.48
C SER A 762 5.30 -9.68 -31.15
N GLU A 763 4.43 -10.11 -30.24
CA GLU A 763 4.39 -9.67 -28.83
C GLU A 763 5.74 -9.96 -28.14
N PRO A 764 6.25 -9.06 -27.26
CA PRO A 764 7.41 -9.36 -26.44
C PRO A 764 7.06 -10.44 -25.40
N SER A 765 7.92 -11.46 -25.35
CA SER A 765 7.88 -12.57 -24.40
C SER A 765 7.82 -12.12 -22.94
N ASN A 766 6.88 -12.67 -22.14
CA ASN A 766 7.09 -12.93 -20.70
C ASN A 766 6.03 -13.89 -20.10
N PRO A 767 6.26 -14.49 -18.92
CA PRO A 767 6.52 -15.93 -18.79
C PRO A 767 5.36 -16.74 -18.20
N THR A 768 5.36 -18.04 -18.53
CA THR A 768 4.75 -19.20 -17.81
C THR A 768 3.36 -19.00 -17.16
N THR A 769 2.34 -19.63 -17.75
CA THR A 769 1.11 -20.04 -17.03
C THR A 769 0.97 -21.57 -17.03
N PRO A 770 0.49 -22.20 -15.93
CA PRO A 770 0.23 -23.64 -15.88
C PRO A 770 -1.12 -24.01 -16.51
N VAL A 771 -1.18 -25.28 -16.92
CA VAL A 771 -2.21 -26.06 -17.64
C VAL A 771 -3.69 -25.84 -17.19
N PRO A 772 -4.67 -25.83 -18.11
CA PRO A 772 -6.09 -25.65 -17.81
C PRO A 772 -6.89 -26.96 -17.61
N VAL A 773 -7.89 -26.91 -16.73
CA VAL A 773 -8.93 -27.95 -16.51
C VAL A 773 -10.17 -27.65 -17.38
N PRO A 774 -10.88 -28.65 -17.96
CA PRO A 774 -11.95 -28.40 -18.93
C PRO A 774 -13.32 -28.08 -18.30
N LYS A 775 -14.09 -27.19 -18.95
CA LYS A 775 -15.50 -26.88 -18.69
C LYS A 775 -16.45 -27.86 -19.42
N PRO A 776 -17.63 -28.19 -18.88
CA PRO A 776 -18.62 -29.02 -19.55
C PRO A 776 -19.62 -28.21 -20.40
N GLU A 777 -20.10 -28.87 -21.46
CA GLU A 777 -21.06 -28.40 -22.47
C GLU A 777 -22.49 -28.25 -21.93
N ARG A 778 -23.24 -27.28 -22.49
CA ARG A 778 -24.69 -27.17 -22.34
C ARG A 778 -25.38 -27.56 -23.65
N LYS A 779 -26.37 -28.45 -23.56
CA LYS A 779 -27.42 -28.67 -24.58
C LYS A 779 -28.81 -28.40 -23.98
N PRO A 780 -29.84 -28.12 -24.82
CA PRO A 780 -30.95 -27.22 -24.51
C PRO A 780 -32.20 -27.89 -23.91
N CYS A 781 -33.08 -27.05 -23.35
CA CYS A 781 -34.34 -27.38 -22.68
C CYS A 781 -35.47 -27.87 -23.60
N SER A 782 -36.29 -28.79 -23.08
CA SER A 782 -37.71 -28.94 -23.42
C SER A 782 -38.52 -29.52 -22.25
N GLU A 783 -39.54 -28.75 -21.83
CA GLU A 783 -40.85 -29.09 -21.25
C GLU A 783 -41.04 -29.91 -19.94
N ILE A 784 -42.11 -29.51 -19.23
CA ILE A 784 -42.61 -29.75 -17.85
C ILE A 784 -43.62 -30.93 -17.88
N PRO A 785 -43.83 -31.82 -16.85
CA PRO A 785 -44.66 -31.49 -15.67
C PRO A 785 -44.51 -32.24 -14.30
N TYR A 786 -44.80 -31.46 -13.25
CA TYR A 786 -45.59 -31.73 -12.02
C TYR A 786 -45.08 -32.53 -10.78
N TYR A 787 -45.49 -31.95 -9.62
CA TYR A 787 -45.69 -32.47 -8.24
C TYR A 787 -44.53 -32.56 -7.21
N SER A 788 -44.50 -31.54 -6.33
CA SER A 788 -44.95 -31.63 -4.92
C SER A 788 -43.96 -31.32 -3.76
N GLN A 789 -44.43 -30.41 -2.87
CA GLN A 789 -44.15 -30.20 -1.44
C GLN A 789 -42.80 -29.58 -1.00
N LEU A 790 -42.77 -28.28 -0.64
CA LEU A 790 -43.07 -27.66 0.68
C LEU A 790 -41.88 -27.68 1.68
N ARG A 791 -41.18 -26.55 1.84
CA ARG A 791 -41.39 -25.59 2.95
C ARG A 791 -40.53 -24.34 2.82
N ARG A 792 -41.21 -23.20 2.93
CA ARG A 792 -40.73 -21.82 3.05
C ARG A 792 -40.15 -21.57 4.45
N ILE A 793 -39.25 -20.59 4.59
CA ILE A 793 -39.53 -19.33 5.29
C ILE A 793 -38.64 -18.23 4.70
N ASN A 794 -39.24 -17.05 4.65
CA ASN A 794 -38.95 -15.87 3.84
C ASN A 794 -38.44 -14.73 4.73
N ASN A 795 -37.58 -13.89 4.13
CA ASN A 795 -37.63 -12.42 4.17
C ASN A 795 -37.26 -11.68 5.47
N ARG A 796 -36.71 -10.45 5.45
CA ARG A 796 -36.67 -9.40 4.41
C ARG A 796 -35.58 -8.36 4.76
N LYS A 797 -35.01 -7.77 3.71
CA LYS A 797 -34.21 -6.53 3.71
C LYS A 797 -35.04 -5.32 4.16
N ARG A 798 -34.36 -4.33 4.77
CA ARG A 798 -34.40 -2.93 4.33
C ARG A 798 -32.98 -2.48 4.07
#